data_AF-A0A8S2TE22-F1
#
_entry.id   AF-A0A8S2TE22-F1
#
_cell.length_a   1.000
_cell.length_b   1.000
_cell.length_c   1.000
_cell.angle_alpha   90.00
_cell.angle_beta   90.00
_cell.angle_gamma   90.00
#
_symmetry.space_group_name_H-M   'P 1'
#
loop_
_entity.id
_entity.type
_entity.pdbx_description
1 polymer ?
#
loop_
_entity_poly.entity_id
_entity_poly.type
_entity_poly.pdbx_seq_one_letter_code
_entity_poly.pdbx_strand_id
1 'polypeptide(L)'
;MIIDYEQPLRKLHDEFVPHVRSIGDAIQSLSPVYDRRTCKVSDWRAKNLLSLLATSQTVHLMDTSEILPCEYLSQETIERWIIYTMIVCPQQLIMNSKCMQLFEKALSSSFVHVLYRDELLLTHQYLHQNLDIYKSYRQLKLTELLNDTFKRAITEQPLYRRERRKYIRPQLKELALVFADQPALLGPKLLTAFTALSLARDEIVWLLRHGENFPVKLQKETNKKAAGTTRDDYSDRTFPEFLFYIEELRHLITIYSSVIKQYYIECLSTLDSNDLQSNIKNLNMSCTEDESILLTSFYNTITTLATSTSADLRALRLDWFRMQAYTSVTKKSSLSSISLSHNENFAQIMNSIAFHSKCVDDIETLLYETSDLSIFYFYLTQFDHLFSSCIYYPSQIRYAIAFPLICQHFINATHELCPEERQQIGDLSLKSSHAFIDEICKQIKSTVSEIANEYFLMNEQLLPKNAVISRLRKKAPAEQLSKKHSSSSKHEASTGQNGTSVKIPLPGDESRRSNRRDMTKTDKLMMVLNELCFSISYRKQITIWEHKFLPNEYLISHLENRFNKSLSEMVNYRPPAMEIAKPSELLSSVESYMDILTLVESHCQIDTTRIFNEVLLQQSQPLDSAGNETITSLYTHWFLEVLVKRITMGTIVYSPIRRSFVSIHQQDLTLPFDPEEYASFNELRALVELIKPYGCKYLCEMILYRCVQQINEIRKLTHSQRDLLNNLRINFDKPAQMKLYLKQLEHVDLLLQRVILIGVLLQLKSLIEDALEDVLCKRMPFLMVTLEHFYSQYKTTTFSNDPQHHLLINEMISSTGTSTIIDSTLCQALINQKNSMNNN
;
A
#
# COMPACT_ATOMS: atom_id res chain seq x y z
N MET A 1 24.81 -2.17 -47.88
CA MET A 1 24.06 -1.63 -46.72
C MET A 1 24.94 -1.41 -45.49
N ILE A 2 25.46 -2.45 -44.81
CA ILE A 2 26.25 -2.25 -43.57
C ILE A 2 27.47 -1.33 -43.81
N ILE A 3 28.24 -1.56 -44.88
CA ILE A 3 29.39 -0.71 -45.25
C ILE A 3 28.94 0.70 -45.67
N ASP A 4 27.83 0.80 -46.41
CA ASP A 4 27.33 2.09 -46.91
C ASP A 4 26.82 3.00 -45.79
N TYR A 5 26.25 2.45 -44.72
CA TYR A 5 25.72 3.17 -43.56
C TYR A 5 26.63 3.08 -42.32
N GLU A 6 27.91 2.73 -42.48
CA GLU A 6 28.91 2.78 -41.39
C GLU A 6 29.03 4.23 -40.83
N GLN A 7 28.93 5.22 -41.72
CA GLN A 7 28.70 6.63 -41.36
C GLN A 7 27.29 7.06 -41.84
N PRO A 8 26.24 6.74 -41.07
CA PRO A 8 24.87 6.83 -41.54
C PRO A 8 24.49 8.26 -41.94
N LEU A 9 24.93 9.27 -41.19
CA LEU A 9 24.65 10.68 -41.49
C LEU A 9 25.15 11.11 -42.86
N ARG A 10 26.37 10.71 -43.24
CA ARG A 10 26.97 11.08 -44.52
C ARG A 10 26.20 10.46 -45.68
N LYS A 11 25.87 9.17 -45.57
CA LYS A 11 25.11 8.45 -46.59
C LYS A 11 23.68 8.98 -46.72
N LEU A 12 23.01 9.25 -45.60
CA LEU A 12 21.67 9.84 -45.56
C LEU A 12 21.66 11.24 -46.15
N HIS A 13 22.70 12.05 -45.94
CA HIS A 13 22.78 13.38 -46.55
C HIS A 13 22.75 13.29 -48.09
N ASP A 14 23.55 12.39 -48.67
CA ASP A 14 23.62 12.19 -50.12
C ASP A 14 22.32 11.61 -50.69
N GLU A 15 21.67 10.70 -49.97
CA GLU A 15 20.42 10.06 -50.41
C GLU A 15 19.20 10.98 -50.33
N PHE A 16 19.18 11.91 -49.37
CA PHE A 16 18.03 12.79 -49.13
C PHE A 16 18.05 14.08 -49.97
N VAL A 17 19.11 14.37 -50.72
CA VAL A 17 19.19 15.52 -51.65
C VAL A 17 17.93 15.68 -52.54
N PRO A 18 17.39 14.65 -53.21
CA PRO A 18 16.16 14.79 -54.01
C PRO A 18 14.90 15.13 -53.20
N HIS A 19 14.90 14.85 -51.89
CA HIS A 19 13.74 15.02 -51.00
C HIS A 19 13.74 16.35 -50.23
N VAL A 20 14.83 17.12 -50.34
CA VAL A 20 15.08 18.37 -49.61
C VAL A 20 13.89 19.35 -49.66
N ARG A 21 13.26 19.52 -50.82
CA ARG A 21 12.13 20.46 -50.99
C ARG A 21 10.89 20.01 -50.21
N SER A 22 10.45 18.78 -50.41
CA SER A 22 9.25 18.23 -49.76
C SER A 22 9.39 18.23 -48.23
N ILE A 23 10.58 17.90 -47.73
CA ILE A 23 10.89 17.91 -46.29
C ILE A 23 10.89 19.35 -45.75
N GLY A 24 11.48 20.30 -46.48
CA GLY A 24 11.48 21.71 -46.09
C GLY A 24 10.07 22.28 -45.94
N ASP A 25 9.18 22.02 -46.91
CA ASP A 25 7.79 22.49 -46.88
C ASP A 25 7.02 21.84 -45.71
N ALA A 26 7.21 20.54 -45.47
CA ALA A 26 6.58 19.84 -44.35
C ALA A 26 7.02 20.39 -42.99
N ILE A 27 8.32 20.60 -42.77
CA ILE A 27 8.82 21.15 -41.50
C ILE A 27 8.38 22.60 -41.29
N GLN A 28 8.32 23.41 -42.35
CA GLN A 28 7.82 24.78 -42.26
C GLN A 28 6.36 24.82 -41.76
N SER A 29 5.53 23.84 -42.13
CA SER A 29 4.14 23.74 -41.67
C SER A 29 4.01 23.54 -40.16
N LEU A 30 5.04 23.00 -39.50
CA LEU A 30 5.04 22.77 -38.05
C LEU A 30 5.26 24.03 -37.23
N SER A 31 5.70 25.14 -37.83
CA SER A 31 6.00 26.38 -37.11
C SER A 31 4.88 26.87 -36.19
N PRO A 32 3.64 27.10 -36.68
CA PRO A 32 2.55 27.57 -35.82
C PRO A 32 2.18 26.56 -34.72
N VAL A 33 2.30 25.25 -34.99
CA VAL A 33 1.98 24.19 -34.03
C VAL A 33 3.03 24.13 -32.92
N TYR A 34 4.31 24.12 -33.30
CA TYR A 34 5.41 24.06 -32.35
C TYR A 34 5.46 25.32 -31.49
N ASP A 35 5.19 26.49 -32.05
CA ASP A 35 5.13 27.75 -31.31
C ASP A 35 4.02 27.76 -30.26
N ARG A 36 2.82 27.24 -30.59
CA ARG A 36 1.72 27.08 -29.62
C ARG A 36 2.08 26.09 -28.50
N ARG A 37 2.73 24.98 -28.81
CA ARG A 37 3.12 23.94 -27.83
C ARG A 37 4.29 24.35 -26.93
N THR A 38 5.10 25.31 -27.36
CA THR A 38 6.27 25.82 -26.62
C THR A 38 6.04 27.19 -25.98
N CYS A 39 4.79 27.65 -25.89
CA CYS A 39 4.44 28.91 -25.21
C CYS A 39 4.91 28.93 -23.75
N LYS A 40 5.22 30.14 -23.25
CA LYS A 40 5.64 30.32 -21.86
C LYS A 40 4.47 30.09 -20.91
N VAL A 41 4.79 29.66 -19.69
CA VAL A 41 3.78 29.46 -18.63
C VAL A 41 3.03 30.76 -18.29
N SER A 42 3.67 31.93 -18.48
CA SER A 42 2.98 33.24 -18.39
C SER A 42 1.79 33.34 -19.35
N ASP A 43 1.96 32.82 -20.56
CA ASP A 43 0.98 32.89 -21.62
C ASP A 43 -0.13 31.86 -21.39
N TRP A 44 0.22 30.69 -20.85
CA TRP A 44 -0.74 29.70 -20.39
C TRP A 44 -1.64 30.25 -19.28
N ARG A 45 -1.05 30.94 -18.29
CA ARG A 45 -1.80 31.61 -17.22
C ARG A 45 -2.69 32.72 -17.77
N ALA A 46 -2.20 33.54 -18.70
CA ALA A 46 -2.99 34.60 -19.31
C ALA A 46 -4.21 34.06 -20.09
N LYS A 47 -4.08 32.87 -20.70
CA LYS A 47 -5.14 32.19 -21.45
C LYS A 47 -6.00 31.25 -20.60
N ASN A 48 -5.69 31.06 -19.31
CA ASN A 48 -6.28 30.03 -18.45
C ASN A 48 -6.32 28.64 -19.11
N LEU A 49 -5.21 28.26 -19.77
CA LEU A 49 -5.13 27.00 -20.50
C LEU A 49 -5.42 25.80 -19.58
N LEU A 50 -6.28 24.88 -20.04
CA LEU A 50 -6.76 23.67 -19.35
C LEU A 50 -7.76 23.88 -18.19
N SER A 51 -8.00 25.10 -17.73
CA SER A 51 -8.94 25.33 -16.64
C SER A 51 -10.38 25.35 -17.15
N LEU A 52 -11.23 24.49 -16.58
CA LEU A 52 -12.66 24.49 -16.86
C LEU A 52 -13.41 25.52 -16.01
N LEU A 53 -12.90 25.82 -14.81
CA LEU A 53 -13.55 26.74 -13.89
C LEU A 53 -13.35 28.21 -14.25
N ALA A 54 -12.35 28.54 -15.08
CA ALA A 54 -12.06 29.90 -15.49
C ALA A 54 -13.21 30.57 -16.27
N THR A 55 -13.98 29.80 -17.07
CA THR A 55 -15.14 30.28 -17.82
C THR A 55 -16.32 29.33 -17.67
N SER A 56 -16.94 29.37 -16.48
CA SER A 56 -18.04 28.47 -16.08
C SER A 56 -19.24 28.47 -17.03
N GLN A 57 -19.51 29.58 -17.73
CA GLN A 57 -20.64 29.71 -18.67
C GLN A 57 -20.47 28.88 -19.95
N THR A 58 -19.24 28.57 -20.35
CA THR A 58 -18.92 27.90 -21.63
C THR A 58 -18.47 26.46 -21.45
N VAL A 59 -18.58 25.90 -20.23
CA VAL A 59 -18.12 24.54 -19.91
C VAL A 59 -18.93 23.47 -20.65
N HIS A 60 -20.19 23.74 -20.99
CA HIS A 60 -21.02 22.83 -21.77
C HIS A 60 -20.74 22.86 -23.27
N LEU A 61 -20.03 23.88 -23.78
CA LEU A 61 -19.72 23.99 -25.20
C LEU A 61 -18.58 23.04 -25.56
N MET A 62 -18.69 22.41 -26.73
CA MET A 62 -17.62 21.59 -27.31
C MET A 62 -16.37 22.45 -27.56
N ASP A 63 -15.20 21.91 -27.25
CA ASP A 63 -13.93 22.54 -27.63
C ASP A 63 -13.70 22.39 -29.15
N THR A 64 -13.68 23.51 -29.87
CA THR A 64 -13.39 23.56 -31.31
C THR A 64 -12.01 24.15 -31.56
N SER A 65 -11.21 23.51 -32.40
CA SER A 65 -9.93 24.04 -32.92
C SER A 65 -9.86 23.80 -34.43
N GLU A 66 -9.26 24.73 -35.16
CA GLU A 66 -8.98 24.58 -36.60
C GLU A 66 -8.00 23.41 -36.87
N ILE A 67 -7.23 22.99 -35.85
CA ILE A 67 -6.19 21.96 -35.94
C ILE A 67 -6.30 20.94 -34.80
N LEU A 68 -7.47 20.34 -34.61
CA LEU A 68 -7.77 19.38 -33.53
C LEU A 68 -6.66 18.35 -33.25
N PRO A 69 -6.16 17.58 -34.25
CA PRO A 69 -5.14 16.56 -34.02
C PRO A 69 -3.80 17.13 -33.50
N CYS A 70 -3.52 18.40 -33.82
CA CYS A 70 -2.29 19.06 -33.42
C CYS A 70 -2.32 19.54 -31.95
N GLU A 71 -3.51 19.68 -31.35
CA GLU A 71 -3.64 20.15 -29.97
C GLU A 71 -3.06 19.15 -28.96
N TYR A 72 -3.14 17.85 -29.26
CA TYR A 72 -2.59 16.78 -28.42
C TYR A 72 -1.36 16.08 -29.03
N LEU A 73 -0.87 16.50 -30.21
CA LEU A 73 0.34 15.96 -30.82
C LEU A 73 1.58 16.18 -29.94
N SER A 74 2.28 15.11 -29.55
CA SER A 74 3.44 15.21 -28.64
C SER A 74 4.49 16.22 -29.09
N GLN A 75 4.91 17.09 -28.17
CA GLN A 75 5.98 18.05 -28.39
C GLN A 75 7.30 17.34 -28.70
N GLU A 76 7.58 16.21 -28.05
CA GLU A 76 8.79 15.43 -28.30
C GLU A 76 8.86 14.93 -29.75
N THR A 77 7.75 14.41 -30.26
CA THR A 77 7.68 13.92 -31.65
C THR A 77 7.98 15.04 -32.64
N ILE A 78 7.42 16.23 -32.41
CA ILE A 78 7.70 17.42 -33.23
C ILE A 78 9.19 17.80 -33.15
N GLU A 79 9.79 17.81 -31.95
CA GLU A 79 11.21 18.10 -31.77
C GLU A 79 12.10 17.10 -32.53
N ARG A 80 11.77 15.80 -32.49
CA ARG A 80 12.48 14.75 -33.24
C ARG A 80 12.37 14.96 -34.75
N TRP A 81 11.18 15.27 -35.26
CA TRP A 81 10.98 15.56 -36.67
C TRP A 81 11.82 16.74 -37.12
N ILE A 82 11.79 17.87 -36.38
CA ILE A 82 12.59 19.07 -36.71
C ILE A 82 14.08 18.73 -36.70
N ILE A 83 14.57 18.07 -35.64
CA ILE A 83 16.01 17.85 -35.48
C ILE A 83 16.56 16.84 -36.48
N TYR A 84 15.96 15.66 -36.61
CA TYR A 84 16.50 14.63 -37.49
C TYR A 84 16.42 15.03 -38.96
N THR A 85 15.33 15.67 -39.38
CA THR A 85 15.22 16.14 -40.78
C THR A 85 16.20 17.26 -41.10
N MET A 86 16.41 18.22 -40.20
CA MET A 86 17.34 19.33 -40.41
C MET A 86 18.81 18.89 -40.34
N ILE A 87 19.13 17.88 -39.52
CA ILE A 87 20.45 17.26 -39.48
C ILE A 87 20.80 16.57 -40.80
N VAL A 88 19.83 15.86 -41.40
CA VAL A 88 20.00 15.17 -42.69
C VAL A 88 19.95 16.13 -43.89
N CYS A 89 19.12 17.18 -43.82
CA CYS A 89 18.90 18.16 -44.89
C CYS A 89 19.38 19.59 -44.52
N PRO A 90 20.68 19.82 -44.26
CA PRO A 90 21.22 21.12 -43.89
C PRO A 90 21.05 22.22 -44.95
N GLN A 91 20.79 21.85 -46.21
CA GLN A 91 20.50 22.81 -47.29
C GLN A 91 19.28 23.68 -46.95
N GLN A 92 18.26 23.11 -46.29
CA GLN A 92 17.06 23.85 -45.89
C GLN A 92 17.34 24.91 -44.82
N LEU A 93 18.35 24.71 -43.98
CA LEU A 93 18.74 25.69 -42.95
C LEU A 93 19.29 26.97 -43.57
N ILE A 94 19.87 26.89 -44.78
CA ILE A 94 20.36 28.06 -45.52
C ILE A 94 19.25 28.68 -46.36
N MET A 95 18.47 27.83 -47.06
CA MET A 95 17.46 28.31 -48.01
C MET A 95 16.24 28.92 -47.33
N ASN A 96 15.89 28.46 -46.12
CA ASN A 96 14.67 28.85 -45.43
C ASN A 96 14.94 29.32 -43.99
N SER A 97 14.74 30.62 -43.75
CA SER A 97 14.96 31.23 -42.44
C SER A 97 14.03 30.69 -41.36
N LYS A 98 12.81 30.25 -41.70
CA LYS A 98 11.87 29.66 -40.74
C LYS A 98 12.35 28.29 -40.25
N CYS A 99 12.88 27.46 -41.14
CA CYS A 99 13.46 26.16 -40.77
C CYS A 99 14.66 26.34 -39.82
N MET A 100 15.49 27.35 -40.06
CA MET A 100 16.59 27.70 -39.17
C MET A 100 16.10 28.13 -37.77
N GLN A 101 15.08 28.98 -37.70
CA GLN A 101 14.49 29.40 -36.41
C GLN A 101 13.90 28.21 -35.63
N LEU A 102 13.19 27.30 -36.32
CA LEU A 102 12.66 26.09 -35.69
C LEU A 102 13.77 25.18 -35.19
N PHE A 103 14.83 25.00 -35.98
CA PHE A 103 15.97 24.19 -35.59
C PHE A 103 16.69 24.76 -34.38
N GLU A 104 16.96 26.07 -34.35
CA GLU A 104 17.56 26.75 -33.20
C GLU A 104 16.67 26.59 -31.95
N LYS A 105 15.36 26.76 -32.10
CA LYS A 105 14.41 26.63 -30.99
C LYS A 105 14.37 25.21 -30.44
N ALA A 106 14.32 24.19 -31.30
CA ALA A 106 14.34 22.79 -30.91
C ALA A 106 15.66 22.41 -30.21
N LEU A 107 16.81 22.83 -30.74
CA LEU A 107 18.12 22.63 -30.10
C LEU A 107 18.21 23.32 -28.74
N SER A 108 17.63 24.51 -28.61
CA SER A 108 17.59 25.22 -27.33
C SER A 108 16.64 24.60 -26.30
N SER A 109 15.72 23.72 -26.72
CA SER A 109 14.68 23.09 -25.88
C SER A 109 15.18 21.83 -25.16
N SER A 110 16.00 21.03 -25.85
CA SER A 110 16.50 19.75 -25.37
C SER A 110 17.92 19.53 -25.89
N PHE A 111 18.81 18.98 -25.07
CA PHE A 111 20.16 18.60 -25.53
C PHE A 111 20.30 17.11 -25.86
N VAL A 112 19.28 16.32 -25.47
CA VAL A 112 19.18 14.87 -25.70
C VAL A 112 17.87 14.55 -26.42
N HIS A 113 17.94 13.76 -27.49
CA HIS A 113 16.78 13.35 -28.29
C HIS A 113 16.69 11.84 -28.42
N VAL A 114 15.47 11.31 -28.42
CA VAL A 114 15.21 9.87 -28.39
C VAL A 114 15.36 9.26 -29.78
N LEU A 115 16.28 8.29 -29.91
CA LEU A 115 16.32 7.41 -31.08
C LEU A 115 15.19 6.38 -30.93
N TYR A 116 15.28 5.57 -29.88
CA TYR A 116 14.29 4.57 -29.51
C TYR A 116 14.39 4.26 -28.01
N ARG A 117 13.30 4.39 -27.26
CA ARG A 117 13.25 4.09 -25.80
C ARG A 117 14.31 4.86 -25.01
N ASP A 118 15.24 4.16 -24.37
CA ASP A 118 16.38 4.67 -23.60
C ASP A 118 17.64 4.89 -24.44
N GLU A 119 17.63 4.54 -25.73
CA GLU A 119 18.70 4.87 -26.67
C GLU A 119 18.57 6.32 -27.16
N LEU A 120 19.58 7.12 -26.82
CA LEU A 120 19.52 8.57 -26.91
C LEU A 120 20.64 9.14 -27.78
N LEU A 121 20.31 10.18 -28.55
CA LEU A 121 21.27 10.98 -29.29
C LEU A 121 21.59 12.26 -28.53
N LEU A 122 22.84 12.39 -28.10
CA LEU A 122 23.40 13.64 -27.58
C LEU A 122 23.65 14.62 -28.73
N THR A 123 22.59 15.29 -29.19
CA THR A 123 22.54 16.00 -30.47
C THR A 123 23.66 17.03 -30.63
N HIS A 124 23.91 17.85 -29.61
CA HIS A 124 24.96 18.87 -29.67
C HIS A 124 26.35 18.25 -29.82
N GLN A 125 26.65 17.21 -29.03
CA GLN A 125 27.92 16.49 -29.11
C GLN A 125 28.08 15.76 -30.45
N TYR A 126 27.02 15.11 -30.92
CA TYR A 126 27.00 14.40 -32.19
C TYR A 126 27.25 15.34 -33.38
N LEU A 127 26.64 16.53 -33.36
CA LEU A 127 26.88 17.54 -34.39
C LEU A 127 28.29 18.14 -34.30
N HIS A 128 28.82 18.34 -33.10
CA HIS A 128 30.22 18.76 -32.92
C HIS A 128 31.23 17.75 -33.47
N GLN A 129 30.98 16.45 -33.30
CA GLN A 129 31.83 15.39 -33.83
C GLN A 129 31.78 15.29 -35.37
N ASN A 130 30.64 15.64 -35.96
CA ASN A 130 30.40 15.53 -37.40
C ASN A 130 30.49 16.87 -38.16
N LEU A 131 31.12 17.90 -37.58
CA LEU A 131 31.28 19.22 -38.22
C LEU A 131 31.96 19.16 -39.60
N ASP A 132 32.81 18.17 -39.82
CA ASP A 132 33.50 17.96 -41.09
C ASP A 132 32.54 17.74 -42.27
N ILE A 133 31.40 17.10 -42.02
CA ILE A 133 30.34 16.85 -43.03
C ILE A 133 29.67 18.18 -43.43
N TYR A 134 29.63 19.16 -42.53
CA TYR A 134 29.00 20.47 -42.74
C TYR A 134 29.98 21.54 -43.26
N LYS A 135 31.21 21.18 -43.64
CA LYS A 135 32.23 22.13 -44.15
C LYS A 135 31.79 22.91 -45.39
N SER A 136 30.89 22.37 -46.21
CA SER A 136 30.29 23.04 -47.37
C SER A 136 29.30 24.15 -46.97
N TYR A 137 28.86 24.20 -45.71
CA TYR A 137 27.82 25.08 -45.20
C TYR A 137 28.35 26.08 -44.16
N ARG A 138 29.56 26.65 -44.37
CA ARG A 138 30.23 27.59 -43.43
C ARG A 138 29.39 28.81 -43.05
N GLN A 139 28.44 29.21 -43.90
CA GLN A 139 27.53 30.34 -43.68
C GLN A 139 26.65 30.18 -42.42
N LEU A 140 26.39 28.94 -41.99
CA LEU A 140 25.53 28.65 -40.82
C LEU A 140 26.19 28.94 -39.47
N LYS A 141 27.52 29.19 -39.43
CA LYS A 141 28.30 29.36 -38.18
C LYS A 141 27.94 28.31 -37.10
N LEU A 142 27.79 27.06 -37.53
CA LEU A 142 27.19 25.99 -36.75
C LEU A 142 27.83 25.80 -35.37
N THR A 143 29.14 25.99 -35.24
CA THR A 143 29.85 25.88 -33.95
C THR A 143 29.42 26.91 -32.92
N GLU A 144 29.19 28.18 -33.32
CA GLU A 144 28.70 29.23 -32.43
C GLU A 144 27.26 28.95 -32.01
N LEU A 145 26.41 28.60 -32.99
CA LEU A 145 25.02 28.22 -32.76
C LEU A 145 24.89 27.06 -31.77
N LEU A 146 25.66 25.98 -31.96
CA LEU A 146 25.63 24.80 -31.10
C LEU A 146 26.07 25.14 -29.67
N ASN A 147 27.11 25.95 -29.50
CA ASN A 147 27.57 26.37 -28.19
C ASN A 147 26.53 27.23 -27.46
N ASP A 148 25.87 28.16 -28.17
CA ASP A 148 24.87 29.04 -27.58
C ASP A 148 23.55 28.31 -27.26
N THR A 149 23.08 27.46 -28.17
CA THR A 149 21.89 26.62 -27.96
C THR A 149 22.09 25.60 -26.86
N PHE A 150 23.27 24.98 -26.78
CA PHE A 150 23.61 24.05 -25.69
C PHE A 150 23.62 24.74 -24.33
N LYS A 151 24.18 25.96 -24.24
CA LYS A 151 24.13 26.76 -23.01
C LYS A 151 22.68 27.03 -22.60
N ARG A 152 21.84 27.54 -23.52
CA ARG A 152 20.41 27.80 -23.26
C ARG A 152 19.66 26.55 -22.82
N ALA A 153 19.90 25.41 -23.47
CA ALA A 153 19.28 24.13 -23.16
C ALA A 153 19.58 23.64 -21.73
N ILE A 154 20.74 23.98 -21.18
CA ILE A 154 21.17 23.52 -19.86
C ILE A 154 20.81 24.52 -18.75
N THR A 155 20.85 25.82 -19.03
CA THR A 155 20.61 26.85 -18.01
C THR A 155 19.15 27.28 -17.91
N GLU A 156 18.46 27.44 -19.04
CA GLU A 156 17.10 28.03 -19.06
C GLU A 156 16.00 26.96 -19.06
N GLN A 157 16.18 25.87 -19.80
CA GLN A 157 15.12 24.86 -19.98
C GLN A 157 14.73 24.10 -18.70
N PRO A 158 15.64 23.70 -17.80
CA PRO A 158 15.24 22.99 -16.59
C PRO A 158 14.28 23.80 -15.72
N LEU A 159 14.55 25.11 -15.59
CA LEU A 159 13.70 26.05 -14.86
C LEU A 159 12.35 26.22 -15.57
N TYR A 160 12.36 26.38 -16.89
CA TYR A 160 11.17 26.49 -17.71
C TYR A 160 10.26 25.25 -17.59
N ARG A 161 10.82 24.05 -17.72
CA ARG A 161 10.09 22.76 -17.62
C ARG A 161 9.57 22.51 -16.22
N ARG A 162 10.33 22.89 -15.19
CA ARG A 162 9.87 22.85 -13.79
C ARG A 162 8.64 23.72 -13.57
N GLU A 163 8.60 24.93 -14.12
CA GLU A 163 7.41 25.80 -14.05
C GLU A 163 6.22 25.22 -14.84
N ARG A 164 6.46 24.56 -15.98
CA ARG A 164 5.41 23.84 -16.73
C ARG A 164 4.76 22.75 -15.88
N ARG A 165 5.57 21.88 -15.24
CA ARG A 165 5.05 20.84 -14.35
C ARG A 165 4.25 21.42 -13.17
N LYS A 166 4.73 22.52 -12.56
CA LYS A 166 3.99 23.22 -11.50
C LYS A 166 2.65 23.79 -11.96
N TYR A 167 2.54 24.23 -13.22
CA TYR A 167 1.28 24.72 -13.78
C TYR A 167 0.33 23.59 -14.15
N ILE A 168 0.81 22.54 -14.83
CA ILE A 168 -0.04 21.45 -15.32
C ILE A 168 -0.61 20.62 -14.17
N ARG A 169 0.15 20.40 -13.10
CA ARG A 169 -0.28 19.60 -11.92
C ARG A 169 -1.64 20.02 -11.32
N PRO A 170 -1.85 21.28 -10.89
CA PRO A 170 -3.16 21.69 -10.38
C PRO A 170 -4.26 21.64 -11.45
N GLN A 171 -3.92 21.83 -12.73
CA GLN A 171 -4.90 21.71 -13.82
C GLN A 171 -5.36 20.26 -14.02
N LEU A 172 -4.45 19.28 -13.98
CA LEU A 172 -4.81 17.85 -14.01
C LEU A 172 -5.68 17.47 -12.81
N LYS A 173 -5.36 18.00 -11.62
CA LYS A 173 -6.17 17.81 -10.42
C LYS A 173 -7.58 18.40 -10.57
N GLU A 174 -7.68 19.64 -11.07
CA GLU A 174 -8.97 20.29 -11.34
C GLU A 174 -9.79 19.46 -12.33
N LEU A 175 -9.21 19.09 -13.47
CA LEU A 175 -9.87 18.27 -14.49
C LEU A 175 -10.34 16.93 -13.92
N ALA A 176 -9.49 16.21 -13.20
CA ALA A 176 -9.83 14.92 -12.61
C ALA A 176 -11.01 15.02 -11.63
N LEU A 177 -10.98 16.02 -10.74
CA LEU A 177 -12.05 16.22 -9.77
C LEU A 177 -13.37 16.67 -10.43
N VAL A 178 -13.32 17.55 -11.42
CA VAL A 178 -14.51 18.03 -12.15
C VAL A 178 -15.13 16.90 -12.97
N PHE A 179 -14.33 16.08 -13.65
CA PHE A 179 -14.86 14.93 -14.40
C PHE A 179 -15.36 13.80 -13.49
N ALA A 180 -14.76 13.62 -12.32
CA ALA A 180 -15.27 12.67 -11.33
C ALA A 180 -16.64 13.12 -10.77
N ASP A 181 -16.85 14.43 -10.57
CA ASP A 181 -18.12 14.99 -10.11
C ASP A 181 -19.19 15.02 -11.22
N GLN A 182 -18.81 15.45 -12.44
CA GLN A 182 -19.69 15.56 -13.61
C GLN A 182 -19.13 14.80 -14.83
N PRO A 183 -19.32 13.48 -14.90
CA PRO A 183 -18.78 12.64 -15.99
C PRO A 183 -19.26 13.03 -17.40
N ALA A 184 -20.45 13.62 -17.52
CA ALA A 184 -21.00 14.06 -18.80
C ALA A 184 -20.13 15.13 -19.51
N LEU A 185 -19.32 15.88 -18.75
CA LEU A 185 -18.40 16.87 -19.32
C LEU A 185 -17.26 16.25 -20.13
N LEU A 186 -17.00 14.93 -19.96
CA LEU A 186 -16.04 14.20 -20.78
C LEU A 186 -16.44 14.16 -22.27
N GLY A 187 -17.71 14.41 -22.62
CA GLY A 187 -18.11 14.60 -24.02
C GLY A 187 -17.51 15.89 -24.62
N PRO A 188 -18.02 17.08 -24.23
CA PRO A 188 -17.59 18.34 -24.83
C PRO A 188 -16.13 18.74 -24.56
N LYS A 189 -15.54 18.28 -23.44
CA LYS A 189 -14.20 18.69 -22.99
C LYS A 189 -13.13 17.59 -23.10
N LEU A 190 -13.39 16.55 -23.89
CA LEU A 190 -12.44 15.46 -24.08
C LEU A 190 -11.10 15.93 -24.67
N LEU A 191 -11.16 16.88 -25.61
CA LEU A 191 -9.98 17.44 -26.24
C LEU A 191 -9.05 18.07 -25.20
N THR A 192 -9.61 18.87 -24.29
CA THR A 192 -8.85 19.46 -23.17
C THR A 192 -8.20 18.39 -22.30
N ALA A 193 -8.90 17.28 -22.02
CA ALA A 193 -8.33 16.16 -21.27
C ALA A 193 -7.13 15.53 -22.00
N PHE A 194 -7.24 15.24 -23.30
CA PHE A 194 -6.15 14.68 -24.10
C PHE A 194 -4.97 15.64 -24.27
N THR A 195 -5.22 16.95 -24.42
CA THR A 195 -4.17 17.97 -24.43
C THR A 195 -3.45 18.02 -23.09
N ALA A 196 -4.18 17.96 -21.97
CA ALA A 196 -3.57 17.93 -20.64
C ALA A 196 -2.69 16.69 -20.44
N LEU A 197 -3.19 15.52 -20.83
CA LEU A 197 -2.47 14.24 -20.80
C LEU A 197 -1.19 14.27 -21.66
N SER A 198 -1.29 14.76 -22.90
CA SER A 198 -0.16 14.90 -23.82
C SER A 198 0.93 15.83 -23.28
N LEU A 199 0.54 17.02 -22.79
CA LEU A 199 1.48 17.97 -22.18
C LEU A 199 2.14 17.38 -20.93
N ALA A 200 1.39 16.65 -20.11
CA ALA A 200 1.93 16.02 -18.91
C ALA A 200 2.92 14.90 -19.24
N ARG A 201 2.59 14.05 -20.21
CA ARG A 201 3.46 12.98 -20.69
C ARG A 201 4.76 13.55 -21.27
N ASP A 202 4.68 14.59 -22.09
CA ASP A 202 5.86 15.24 -22.68
C ASP A 202 6.85 15.73 -21.59
N GLU A 203 6.34 16.31 -20.50
CA GLU A 203 7.17 16.77 -19.38
C GLU A 203 7.79 15.61 -18.57
N ILE A 204 7.09 14.48 -18.45
CA ILE A 204 7.62 13.27 -17.80
C ILE A 204 8.77 12.69 -18.62
N VAL A 205 8.54 12.42 -19.90
CA VAL A 205 9.56 11.81 -20.78
C VAL A 205 10.78 12.74 -20.90
N TRP A 206 10.56 14.05 -20.96
CA TRP A 206 11.64 15.03 -20.94
C TRP A 206 12.46 14.95 -19.63
N LEU A 207 11.80 14.87 -18.47
CA LEU A 207 12.49 14.82 -17.19
C LEU A 207 13.33 13.56 -17.03
N LEU A 208 12.79 12.39 -17.39
CA LEU A 208 13.47 11.10 -17.26
C LEU A 208 14.78 11.05 -18.06
N ARG A 209 14.72 11.41 -19.35
CA ARG A 209 15.89 11.33 -20.23
C ARG A 209 16.99 12.34 -19.85
N HIS A 210 16.60 13.55 -19.40
CA HIS A 210 17.56 14.59 -19.03
C HIS A 210 18.11 14.40 -17.60
N GLY A 211 17.34 13.77 -16.70
CA GLY A 211 17.76 13.46 -15.33
C GLY A 211 18.92 12.47 -15.28
N GLU A 212 18.95 11.47 -16.18
CA GLU A 212 20.05 10.50 -16.24
C GLU A 212 21.29 11.04 -16.96
N ASN A 213 21.06 11.75 -18.07
CA ASN A 213 22.12 12.10 -19.01
C ASN A 213 22.72 13.49 -18.75
N PHE A 214 22.64 13.97 -17.51
CA PHE A 214 23.16 15.29 -17.16
C PHE A 214 24.69 15.36 -17.36
N PRO A 215 25.24 16.36 -18.07
CA PRO A 215 26.66 16.36 -18.43
C PRO A 215 27.61 16.41 -17.23
N VAL A 216 28.50 15.42 -17.14
CA VAL A 216 29.49 15.27 -16.04
C VAL A 216 30.43 16.47 -15.88
N LYS A 217 30.73 17.19 -16.97
CA LYS A 217 31.61 18.37 -16.93
C LYS A 217 31.03 19.51 -16.08
N LEU A 218 29.71 19.66 -16.08
CA LEU A 218 29.02 20.68 -15.28
C LEU A 218 28.90 20.27 -13.80
N GLN A 219 28.87 18.97 -13.49
CA GLN A 219 28.86 18.47 -12.11
C GLN A 219 30.12 18.90 -11.31
N LYS A 220 31.26 19.10 -11.98
CA LYS A 220 32.50 19.57 -11.34
C LYS A 220 32.55 21.09 -11.12
N GLU A 221 31.84 21.87 -11.93
CA GLU A 221 31.78 23.33 -11.84
C GLU A 221 30.69 23.82 -10.86
N THR A 222 29.57 23.08 -10.73
CA THR A 222 28.46 23.41 -9.81
C THR A 222 28.87 23.31 -8.34
N ASN A 223 29.83 22.45 -7.99
CA ASN A 223 30.33 22.34 -6.61
C ASN A 223 31.13 23.58 -6.14
N LYS A 224 31.39 24.56 -7.02
CA LYS A 224 32.17 25.78 -6.70
C LYS A 224 31.39 27.10 -6.79
N LYS A 225 30.15 27.12 -7.28
CA LYS A 225 29.33 28.35 -7.37
C LYS A 225 27.86 28.07 -7.05
N ALA A 226 27.37 28.63 -5.94
CA ALA A 226 25.98 28.51 -5.44
C ALA A 226 24.91 29.25 -6.28
N ALA A 227 25.19 29.55 -7.56
CA ALA A 227 24.32 30.37 -8.42
C ALA A 227 24.15 29.80 -9.85
N GLY A 228 24.43 28.51 -10.05
CA GLY A 228 24.19 27.79 -11.31
C GLY A 228 23.21 26.62 -11.10
N THR A 229 22.56 26.19 -12.19
CA THR A 229 21.63 25.05 -12.25
C THR A 229 22.22 23.83 -11.53
N THR A 230 21.50 23.28 -10.56
CA THR A 230 21.95 22.16 -9.72
C THR A 230 21.31 20.85 -10.19
N ARG A 231 21.86 19.70 -9.79
CA ARG A 231 21.23 18.38 -10.06
C ARG A 231 19.79 18.31 -9.52
N ASP A 232 19.49 19.08 -8.46
CA ASP A 232 18.15 19.20 -7.89
C ASP A 232 17.13 19.81 -8.87
N ASP A 233 17.56 20.59 -9.86
CA ASP A 233 16.65 21.19 -10.86
C ASP A 233 16.07 20.17 -11.85
N TYR A 234 16.70 18.99 -11.95
CA TYR A 234 16.21 17.82 -12.69
C TYR A 234 15.47 16.83 -11.79
N SER A 235 15.14 17.22 -10.56
CA SER A 235 14.32 16.44 -9.64
C SER A 235 12.99 17.16 -9.37
N ASP A 236 11.92 16.40 -9.18
CA ASP A 236 10.62 16.93 -8.79
C ASP A 236 10.07 16.12 -7.61
N ARG A 237 10.05 16.73 -6.43
CA ARG A 237 9.55 16.05 -5.21
C ARG A 237 8.06 15.80 -5.24
N THR A 238 7.32 16.57 -6.01
CA THR A 238 5.87 16.43 -6.15
C THR A 238 5.50 15.48 -7.28
N PHE A 239 6.47 14.88 -7.99
CA PHE A 239 6.23 14.01 -9.13
C PHE A 239 5.19 12.90 -8.93
N PRO A 240 5.08 12.23 -7.76
CA PRO A 240 4.03 11.22 -7.52
C PRO A 240 2.60 11.74 -7.71
N GLU A 241 2.30 12.96 -7.22
CA GLU A 241 1.01 13.61 -7.45
C GLU A 241 0.72 13.82 -8.94
N PHE A 242 1.76 14.09 -9.74
CA PHE A 242 1.63 14.30 -11.18
C PHE A 242 1.22 13.02 -11.89
N LEU A 243 1.90 11.92 -11.57
CA LEU A 243 1.61 10.58 -12.09
C LEU A 243 0.19 10.13 -11.72
N PHE A 244 -0.22 10.38 -10.47
CA PHE A 244 -1.53 9.99 -9.97
C PHE A 244 -2.70 10.61 -10.76
N TYR A 245 -2.68 11.93 -11.01
CA TYR A 245 -3.78 12.56 -11.74
C TYR A 245 -3.81 12.22 -13.23
N ILE A 246 -2.68 11.83 -13.83
CA ILE A 246 -2.66 11.25 -15.18
C ILE A 246 -3.43 9.93 -15.20
N GLU A 247 -3.10 9.02 -14.26
CA GLU A 247 -3.82 7.75 -14.13
C GLU A 247 -5.29 7.92 -13.78
N GLU A 248 -5.63 8.93 -12.97
CA GLU A 248 -7.03 9.21 -12.66
C GLU A 248 -7.82 9.67 -13.88
N LEU A 249 -7.28 10.60 -14.67
CA LEU A 249 -7.94 11.03 -15.91
C LEU A 249 -8.10 9.88 -16.90
N ARG A 250 -7.06 9.06 -17.08
CA ARG A 250 -7.13 7.85 -17.92
C ARG A 250 -8.25 6.93 -17.45
N HIS A 251 -8.32 6.67 -16.15
CA HIS A 251 -9.34 5.81 -15.58
C HIS A 251 -10.76 6.33 -15.77
N LEU A 252 -10.99 7.64 -15.54
CA LEU A 252 -12.29 8.27 -15.76
C LEU A 252 -12.72 8.16 -17.24
N ILE A 253 -11.81 8.40 -18.18
CA ILE A 253 -12.09 8.23 -19.62
C ILE A 253 -12.47 6.78 -19.95
N THR A 254 -11.77 5.79 -19.37
CA THR A 254 -12.07 4.37 -19.60
C THR A 254 -13.42 3.95 -19.01
N ILE A 255 -13.73 4.35 -17.77
CA ILE A 255 -15.01 4.02 -17.11
C ILE A 255 -16.19 4.66 -17.83
N TYR A 256 -16.05 5.92 -18.24
CA TYR A 256 -17.13 6.69 -18.89
C TYR A 256 -17.03 6.67 -20.42
N SER A 257 -16.33 5.69 -20.99
CA SER A 257 -16.19 5.52 -22.45
C SER A 257 -17.53 5.42 -23.18
N SER A 258 -18.55 4.84 -22.55
CA SER A 258 -19.91 4.78 -23.10
C SER A 258 -20.56 6.15 -23.26
N VAL A 259 -20.36 7.07 -22.30
CA VAL A 259 -20.87 8.44 -22.33
C VAL A 259 -20.18 9.23 -23.43
N ILE A 260 -18.86 9.10 -23.54
CA ILE A 260 -18.04 9.72 -24.59
C ILE A 260 -18.53 9.24 -25.96
N LYS A 261 -18.68 7.93 -26.13
CA LYS A 261 -19.13 7.32 -27.38
C LYS A 261 -20.50 7.84 -27.81
N GLN A 262 -21.46 7.91 -26.89
CA GLN A 262 -22.80 8.42 -27.19
C GLN A 262 -22.76 9.88 -27.66
N TYR A 263 -22.02 10.73 -26.94
CA TYR A 263 -21.88 12.14 -27.30
C TYR A 263 -21.29 12.33 -28.70
N TYR A 264 -20.21 11.61 -29.04
CA TYR A 264 -19.57 11.77 -30.35
C TYR A 264 -20.33 11.11 -31.51
N ILE A 265 -21.17 10.09 -31.26
CA ILE A 265 -22.12 9.58 -32.27
C ILE A 265 -23.16 10.66 -32.62
N GLU A 266 -23.69 11.36 -31.62
CA GLU A 266 -24.62 12.48 -31.83
C GLU A 266 -23.92 13.63 -32.56
N CYS A 267 -22.68 13.96 -32.21
CA CYS A 267 -21.89 15.00 -32.89
C CYS A 267 -21.64 14.67 -34.36
N LEU A 268 -21.19 13.44 -34.66
CA LEU A 268 -20.95 12.99 -36.03
C LEU A 268 -22.23 13.04 -36.86
N SER A 269 -23.32 12.46 -36.34
CA SER A 269 -24.57 12.35 -37.08
C SER A 269 -25.29 13.67 -37.31
N THR A 270 -25.09 14.67 -36.45
CA THR A 270 -25.81 15.96 -36.52
C THR A 270 -24.93 17.13 -36.93
N LEU A 271 -23.83 17.40 -36.22
CA LEU A 271 -22.99 18.57 -36.49
C LEU A 271 -22.12 18.31 -37.72
N ASP A 272 -21.30 17.26 -37.66
CA ASP A 272 -20.31 17.01 -38.71
C ASP A 272 -20.95 16.61 -40.05
N SER A 273 -22.07 15.88 -40.01
CA SER A 273 -22.80 15.50 -41.22
C SER A 273 -23.33 16.72 -41.99
N ASN A 274 -23.87 17.72 -41.28
CA ASN A 274 -24.38 18.95 -41.87
C ASN A 274 -23.25 19.81 -42.44
N ASP A 275 -22.17 19.96 -41.69
CA ASP A 275 -20.98 20.70 -42.13
C ASP A 275 -20.33 20.05 -43.35
N LEU A 276 -20.21 18.72 -43.34
CA LEU A 276 -19.69 17.95 -44.47
C LEU A 276 -20.61 18.07 -45.70
N GLN A 277 -21.94 17.98 -45.53
CA GLN A 277 -22.88 18.08 -46.64
C GLN A 277 -22.82 19.45 -47.34
N SER A 278 -22.70 20.52 -46.55
CA SER A 278 -22.59 21.88 -47.09
C SER A 278 -21.30 22.05 -47.92
N ASN A 279 -20.19 21.48 -47.45
CA ASN A 279 -18.90 21.55 -48.16
C ASN A 279 -18.83 20.63 -49.37
N ILE A 280 -19.39 19.41 -49.30
CA ILE A 280 -19.48 18.50 -50.46
C ILE A 280 -20.25 19.16 -51.62
N LYS A 281 -21.36 19.85 -51.33
CA LYS A 281 -22.13 20.57 -52.36
C LYS A 281 -21.27 21.63 -53.09
N ASN A 282 -20.34 22.26 -52.39
CA ASN A 282 -19.42 23.24 -52.98
C ASN A 282 -18.30 22.58 -53.81
N LEU A 283 -17.91 21.35 -53.47
CA LEU A 283 -16.82 20.60 -54.12
C LEU A 283 -17.27 19.78 -55.35
N ASN A 284 -18.55 19.37 -55.40
CA ASN A 284 -19.10 18.49 -56.45
C ASN A 284 -19.02 19.04 -57.88
N MET A 285 -18.74 20.34 -58.07
CA MET A 285 -18.55 20.93 -59.39
C MET A 285 -17.20 20.58 -60.03
N SER A 286 -16.28 19.96 -59.29
CA SER A 286 -14.89 19.72 -59.73
C SER A 286 -14.27 18.45 -59.14
N CYS A 287 -15.00 17.33 -59.06
CA CYS A 287 -14.51 16.04 -58.51
C CYS A 287 -14.38 14.95 -59.58
N THR A 288 -13.44 14.02 -59.42
CA THR A 288 -13.36 12.76 -60.20
C THR A 288 -14.32 11.70 -59.66
N GLU A 289 -14.53 10.60 -60.40
CA GLU A 289 -15.42 9.51 -59.98
C GLU A 289 -14.97 8.89 -58.64
N ASP A 290 -13.68 8.61 -58.49
CA ASP A 290 -13.11 8.04 -57.26
C ASP A 290 -13.26 8.98 -56.05
N GLU A 291 -13.01 10.28 -56.23
CA GLU A 291 -13.21 11.30 -55.18
C GLU A 291 -14.68 11.39 -54.78
N SER A 292 -15.59 11.37 -55.76
CA SER A 292 -17.05 11.40 -55.52
C SER A 292 -17.52 10.16 -54.75
N ILE A 293 -16.97 8.98 -55.05
CA ILE A 293 -17.27 7.74 -54.31
C ILE A 293 -16.84 7.88 -52.85
N LEU A 294 -15.62 8.38 -52.59
CA LEU A 294 -15.13 8.59 -51.22
C LEU A 294 -15.95 9.63 -50.45
N LEU A 295 -16.29 10.77 -51.06
CA LEU A 295 -17.11 11.81 -50.43
C LEU A 295 -18.52 11.28 -50.08
N THR A 296 -19.12 10.52 -50.99
CA THR A 296 -20.42 9.87 -50.75
C THR A 296 -20.32 8.82 -49.65
N SER A 297 -19.23 8.05 -49.63
CA SER A 297 -18.93 7.05 -48.58
C SER A 297 -18.82 7.70 -47.21
N PHE A 298 -18.08 8.81 -47.08
CA PHE A 298 -17.97 9.55 -45.82
C PHE A 298 -19.33 10.01 -45.30
N TYR A 299 -20.12 10.66 -46.16
CA TYR A 299 -21.44 11.16 -45.77
C TYR A 299 -22.41 10.03 -45.37
N ASN A 300 -22.45 8.93 -46.13
CA ASN A 300 -23.31 7.79 -45.83
C ASN A 300 -22.89 7.09 -44.53
N THR A 301 -21.59 6.94 -44.29
CA THR A 301 -21.08 6.34 -43.06
C THR A 301 -21.46 7.19 -41.85
N ILE A 302 -21.28 8.52 -41.92
CA ILE A 302 -21.56 9.43 -40.81
C ILE A 302 -23.07 9.50 -40.48
N THR A 303 -23.93 9.53 -41.50
CA THR A 303 -25.39 9.64 -41.30
C THR A 303 -26.02 8.35 -40.79
N THR A 304 -25.46 7.18 -41.13
CA THR A 304 -25.99 5.88 -40.68
C THR A 304 -25.61 5.55 -39.23
N LEU A 305 -24.59 6.22 -38.67
CA LEU A 305 -24.10 6.01 -37.30
C LEU A 305 -25.16 6.19 -36.22
N ALA A 306 -26.14 7.07 -36.43
CA ALA A 306 -27.23 7.33 -35.47
C ALA A 306 -28.05 6.07 -35.13
N THR A 307 -28.00 5.04 -35.98
CA THR A 307 -28.77 3.79 -35.83
C THR A 307 -27.93 2.59 -35.37
N SER A 308 -26.60 2.71 -35.34
CA SER A 308 -25.69 1.58 -35.08
C SER A 308 -25.11 1.62 -33.67
N THR A 309 -25.21 0.51 -32.93
CA THR A 309 -24.68 0.37 -31.56
C THR A 309 -23.17 0.06 -31.51
N SER A 310 -22.59 -0.49 -32.57
CA SER A 310 -21.17 -0.78 -32.73
C SER A 310 -20.70 -0.35 -34.11
N ALA A 311 -19.91 0.72 -34.17
CA ALA A 311 -19.35 1.23 -35.41
C ALA A 311 -17.84 1.04 -35.43
N ASP A 312 -17.31 0.47 -36.51
CA ASP A 312 -15.89 0.45 -36.82
C ASP A 312 -15.64 1.54 -37.88
N LEU A 313 -14.86 2.55 -37.52
CA LEU A 313 -14.61 3.74 -38.35
C LEU A 313 -13.18 3.78 -38.88
N ARG A 314 -12.41 2.69 -38.75
CA ARG A 314 -11.05 2.58 -39.30
C ARG A 314 -11.02 2.78 -40.82
N ALA A 315 -12.01 2.23 -41.52
CA ALA A 315 -12.15 2.39 -42.98
C ALA A 315 -12.29 3.87 -43.37
N LEU A 316 -13.14 4.61 -42.67
CA LEU A 316 -13.34 6.05 -42.88
C LEU A 316 -12.05 6.84 -42.67
N ARG A 317 -11.29 6.55 -41.60
CA ARG A 317 -10.01 7.21 -41.34
C ARG A 317 -8.96 6.89 -42.41
N LEU A 318 -8.90 5.65 -42.87
CA LEU A 318 -7.97 5.24 -43.92
C LEU A 318 -8.34 5.84 -45.28
N ASP A 319 -9.62 5.93 -45.59
CA ASP A 319 -10.12 6.59 -46.80
C ASP A 319 -9.86 8.09 -46.77
N TRP A 320 -9.96 8.75 -45.61
CA TRP A 320 -9.52 10.14 -45.46
C TRP A 320 -8.03 10.27 -45.77
N PHE A 321 -7.20 9.35 -45.26
CA PHE A 321 -5.77 9.36 -45.55
C PHE A 321 -5.46 9.12 -47.04
N ARG A 322 -6.20 8.23 -47.71
CA ARG A 322 -6.12 8.04 -49.17
C ARG A 322 -6.50 9.31 -49.94
N MET A 323 -7.58 9.98 -49.52
CA MET A 323 -8.04 11.22 -50.13
C MET A 323 -6.99 12.34 -50.00
N GLN A 324 -6.34 12.47 -48.82
CA GLN A 324 -5.21 13.39 -48.65
C GLN A 324 -4.09 13.10 -49.65
N ALA A 325 -3.75 11.82 -49.88
CA ALA A 325 -2.73 11.43 -50.84
C ALA A 325 -3.12 11.77 -52.29
N TYR A 326 -4.39 11.60 -52.68
CA TYR A 326 -4.86 11.93 -54.03
C TYR A 326 -4.89 13.43 -54.31
N THR A 327 -5.29 14.24 -53.32
CA THR A 327 -5.53 15.69 -53.48
C THR A 327 -4.33 16.59 -53.17
N SER A 328 -3.24 16.02 -52.65
CA SER A 328 -2.01 16.76 -52.30
C SER A 328 -0.91 16.71 -53.38
N VAL A 329 -1.14 16.04 -54.50
CA VAL A 329 -0.15 15.94 -55.60
C VAL A 329 -0.14 17.22 -56.44
N THR A 330 1.06 17.72 -56.78
CA THR A 330 1.28 19.04 -57.41
C THR A 330 0.85 19.15 -58.88
N LYS A 331 0.68 18.04 -59.59
CA LYS A 331 0.11 18.04 -60.94
C LYS A 331 -1.34 17.59 -60.83
N LYS A 332 -2.25 18.31 -61.49
CA LYS A 332 -3.58 17.80 -61.87
C LYS A 332 -3.35 16.50 -62.63
N SER A 333 -3.40 15.41 -61.89
CA SER A 333 -3.31 14.06 -62.40
C SER A 333 -4.65 13.76 -63.09
N SER A 334 -4.68 12.81 -64.01
CA SER A 334 -5.95 12.24 -64.49
C SER A 334 -6.82 11.64 -63.37
N LEU A 335 -6.27 11.51 -62.15
CA LEU A 335 -6.92 10.93 -60.97
C LEU A 335 -7.52 11.94 -59.97
N SER A 336 -7.14 13.23 -59.98
CA SER A 336 -7.65 14.20 -58.99
C SER A 336 -7.86 15.60 -59.56
N SER A 337 -9.05 16.14 -59.32
CA SER A 337 -9.45 17.49 -59.71
C SER A 337 -9.57 18.42 -58.52
N ILE A 338 -9.73 17.88 -57.30
CA ILE A 338 -9.72 18.63 -56.04
C ILE A 338 -8.26 18.83 -55.58
N SER A 339 -7.92 20.06 -55.21
CA SER A 339 -6.63 20.37 -54.58
C SER A 339 -6.84 20.85 -53.14
N LEU A 340 -6.21 20.17 -52.19
CA LEU A 340 -6.40 20.45 -50.76
C LEU A 340 -5.85 21.81 -50.34
N SER A 341 -4.83 22.33 -51.04
CA SER A 341 -4.25 23.66 -50.77
C SER A 341 -5.21 24.82 -51.04
N HIS A 342 -6.25 24.60 -51.84
CA HIS A 342 -7.28 25.60 -52.12
C HIS A 342 -8.54 25.42 -51.25
N ASN A 343 -8.66 24.27 -50.58
CA ASN A 343 -9.85 23.88 -49.82
C ASN A 343 -9.48 23.51 -48.36
N GLU A 344 -8.84 24.44 -47.65
CA GLU A 344 -8.37 24.22 -46.27
C GLU A 344 -9.52 23.90 -45.30
N ASN A 345 -10.69 24.55 -45.45
CA ASN A 345 -11.87 24.30 -44.62
C ASN A 345 -12.33 22.84 -44.67
N PHE A 346 -12.25 22.20 -45.84
CA PHE A 346 -12.60 20.79 -45.97
C PHE A 346 -11.63 19.90 -45.20
N ALA A 347 -10.34 20.22 -45.22
CA ALA A 347 -9.33 19.50 -44.44
C ALA A 347 -9.59 19.64 -42.93
N GLN A 348 -9.95 20.84 -42.46
CA GLN A 348 -10.25 21.09 -41.05
C GLN A 348 -11.46 20.27 -40.55
N ILE A 349 -12.53 20.24 -41.35
CA ILE A 349 -13.75 19.46 -41.03
C ILE A 349 -13.43 17.97 -41.03
N MET A 350 -12.74 17.46 -42.05
CA MET A 350 -12.37 16.04 -42.11
C MET A 350 -11.40 15.63 -40.99
N ASN A 351 -10.50 16.51 -40.56
CA ASN A 351 -9.65 16.26 -39.39
C ASN A 351 -10.44 16.23 -38.08
N SER A 352 -11.49 17.05 -37.97
CA SER A 352 -12.41 17.04 -36.82
C SER A 352 -13.23 15.75 -36.80
N ILE A 353 -13.81 15.35 -37.95
CA ILE A 353 -14.49 14.06 -38.13
C ILE A 353 -13.57 12.89 -37.79
N ALA A 354 -12.31 12.93 -38.24
CA ALA A 354 -11.35 11.87 -37.94
C ALA A 354 -11.12 11.74 -36.43
N PHE A 355 -11.01 12.85 -35.70
CA PHE A 355 -10.91 12.83 -34.24
C PHE A 355 -12.19 12.34 -33.56
N HIS A 356 -13.36 12.87 -33.95
CA HIS A 356 -14.65 12.41 -33.42
C HIS A 356 -14.88 10.92 -33.67
N SER A 357 -14.45 10.40 -34.82
CA SER A 357 -14.52 8.97 -35.12
C SER A 357 -13.68 8.15 -34.14
N LYS A 358 -12.44 8.57 -33.85
CA LYS A 358 -11.58 7.90 -32.85
C LYS A 358 -12.22 7.93 -31.45
N CYS A 359 -12.94 8.98 -31.10
CA CYS A 359 -13.64 9.07 -29.82
C CYS A 359 -14.83 8.09 -29.72
N VAL A 360 -15.28 7.51 -30.83
CA VAL A 360 -16.39 6.52 -30.86
C VAL A 360 -15.88 5.09 -30.80
N ASP A 361 -14.84 4.76 -31.57
CA ASP A 361 -14.38 3.37 -31.76
C ASP A 361 -12.98 3.07 -31.21
N ASP A 362 -12.17 4.09 -30.91
CA ASP A 362 -10.71 3.94 -30.75
C ASP A 362 -10.13 4.88 -29.66
N ILE A 363 -10.84 4.99 -28.53
CA ILE A 363 -10.40 5.80 -27.38
C ILE A 363 -9.12 5.23 -26.76
N GLU A 364 -8.94 3.91 -26.81
CA GLU A 364 -7.78 3.22 -26.24
C GLU A 364 -6.46 3.64 -26.92
N THR A 365 -6.46 3.78 -28.25
CA THR A 365 -5.25 4.26 -28.95
C THR A 365 -5.00 5.74 -28.70
N LEU A 366 -6.04 6.56 -28.53
CA LEU A 366 -5.87 7.96 -28.13
C LEU A 366 -5.26 8.08 -26.73
N LEU A 367 -5.68 7.24 -25.79
CA LEU A 367 -5.09 7.16 -24.45
C LEU A 367 -3.63 6.69 -24.51
N TYR A 368 -3.32 5.71 -25.36
CA TYR A 368 -1.95 5.27 -25.61
C TYR A 368 -1.08 6.39 -26.20
N GLU A 369 -1.54 7.06 -27.25
CA GLU A 369 -0.82 8.15 -27.93
C GLU A 369 -0.53 9.33 -26.99
N THR A 370 -1.48 9.67 -26.12
CA THR A 370 -1.38 10.89 -25.29
C THR A 370 -0.71 10.66 -23.94
N SER A 371 -0.86 9.49 -23.32
CA SER A 371 -0.49 9.28 -21.91
C SER A 371 0.18 7.95 -21.60
N ASP A 372 0.68 7.23 -22.60
CA ASP A 372 1.50 6.06 -22.33
C ASP A 372 2.77 6.43 -21.55
N LEU A 373 3.04 5.65 -20.50
CA LEU A 373 4.18 5.80 -19.61
C LEU A 373 4.99 4.50 -19.52
N SER A 374 4.87 3.63 -20.53
CA SER A 374 5.66 2.40 -20.66
C SER A 374 7.17 2.66 -20.61
N ILE A 375 7.60 3.90 -20.91
CA ILE A 375 8.99 4.35 -20.83
C ILE A 375 9.64 4.08 -19.46
N PHE A 376 8.89 4.05 -18.35
CA PHE A 376 9.42 3.74 -17.03
C PHE A 376 10.02 2.32 -16.93
N TYR A 377 9.61 1.39 -17.80
CA TYR A 377 10.25 0.07 -17.90
C TYR A 377 11.73 0.17 -18.26
N PHE A 378 12.13 1.16 -19.05
CA PHE A 378 13.54 1.38 -19.42
C PHE A 378 14.27 2.25 -18.39
N TYR A 379 13.54 2.91 -17.48
CA TYR A 379 14.06 3.79 -16.44
C TYR A 379 13.75 3.30 -15.01
N LEU A 380 13.85 1.98 -14.77
CA LEU A 380 13.44 1.37 -13.50
C LEU A 380 14.16 1.92 -12.27
N THR A 381 15.46 2.19 -12.40
CA THR A 381 16.26 2.73 -11.29
C THR A 381 15.76 4.09 -10.82
N GLN A 382 15.37 4.95 -11.76
CA GLN A 382 14.74 6.23 -11.46
C GLN A 382 13.33 6.04 -10.90
N PHE A 383 12.58 5.08 -11.45
CA PHE A 383 11.23 4.77 -11.00
C PHE A 383 11.20 4.31 -9.54
N ASP A 384 12.10 3.40 -9.15
CA ASP A 384 12.26 2.92 -7.78
C ASP A 384 12.74 4.03 -6.83
N HIS A 385 13.63 4.91 -7.28
CA HIS A 385 14.06 6.07 -6.51
C HIS A 385 12.90 7.05 -6.28
N LEU A 386 12.08 7.31 -7.29
CA LEU A 386 10.88 8.15 -7.17
C LEU A 386 9.89 7.55 -6.17
N PHE A 387 9.65 6.24 -6.23
CA PHE A 387 8.79 5.53 -5.28
C PHE A 387 9.33 5.61 -3.85
N SER A 388 10.62 5.33 -3.67
CA SER A 388 11.28 5.41 -2.36
C SER A 388 11.14 6.82 -1.78
N SER A 389 11.37 7.86 -2.60
CA SER A 389 11.18 9.24 -2.17
C SER A 389 9.73 9.54 -1.79
N CYS A 390 8.75 9.01 -2.53
CA CYS A 390 7.32 9.17 -2.25
C CYS A 390 6.95 8.64 -0.86
N ILE A 391 7.46 7.46 -0.50
CA ILE A 391 7.22 6.82 0.81
C ILE A 391 7.71 7.68 1.98
N TYR A 392 8.82 8.40 1.84
CA TYR A 392 9.37 9.18 2.95
C TYR A 392 8.71 10.57 3.13
N TYR A 393 7.93 11.05 2.15
CA TYR A 393 7.29 12.37 2.20
C TYR A 393 5.77 12.25 2.45
N PRO A 394 5.26 12.59 3.66
CA PRO A 394 3.86 12.39 4.03
C PRO A 394 2.84 13.01 3.06
N SER A 395 3.13 14.20 2.50
CA SER A 395 2.23 14.87 1.55
C SER A 395 2.14 14.19 0.19
N GLN A 396 3.09 13.32 -0.14
CA GLN A 396 3.16 12.61 -1.43
C GLN A 396 2.76 11.14 -1.30
N ILE A 397 2.89 10.57 -0.10
CA ILE A 397 2.56 9.17 0.20
C ILE A 397 1.14 8.77 -0.22
N ARG A 398 0.21 9.74 -0.19
CA ARG A 398 -1.16 9.63 -0.70
C ARG A 398 -1.24 9.06 -2.12
N TYR A 399 -0.26 9.41 -2.94
CA TYR A 399 -0.21 9.12 -4.37
C TYR A 399 0.65 7.90 -4.71
N ALA A 400 1.11 7.13 -3.70
CA ALA A 400 1.98 5.98 -3.90
C ALA A 400 1.35 4.87 -4.78
N ILE A 401 0.01 4.78 -4.84
CA ILE A 401 -0.70 3.83 -5.69
C ILE A 401 -0.49 4.07 -7.20
N ALA A 402 -0.04 5.26 -7.59
CA ALA A 402 0.24 5.56 -9.00
C ALA A 402 1.34 4.66 -9.58
N PHE A 403 2.30 4.21 -8.75
CA PHE A 403 3.43 3.39 -9.20
C PHE A 403 2.99 1.99 -9.65
N PRO A 404 2.23 1.21 -8.85
CA PRO A 404 1.60 -0.02 -9.32
C PRO A 404 0.71 0.16 -10.55
N LEU A 405 -0.02 1.29 -10.65
CA LEU A 405 -0.89 1.56 -11.81
C LEU A 405 -0.10 1.74 -13.10
N ILE A 406 1.02 2.46 -13.06
CA ILE A 406 1.89 2.67 -14.23
C ILE A 406 2.49 1.36 -14.74
N CYS A 407 2.69 0.34 -13.89
CA CYS A 407 3.15 -0.97 -14.34
C CYS A 407 2.21 -1.60 -15.39
N GLN A 408 0.93 -1.19 -15.44
CA GLN A 408 0.01 -1.62 -16.51
C GLN A 408 0.48 -1.20 -17.90
N HIS A 409 1.21 -0.08 -18.00
CA HIS A 409 1.62 0.49 -19.28
C HIS A 409 2.78 -0.29 -19.91
N PHE A 410 3.54 -1.07 -19.14
CA PHE A 410 4.78 -1.70 -19.61
C PHE A 410 4.56 -2.58 -20.84
N ILE A 411 3.44 -3.32 -20.88
CA ILE A 411 3.09 -4.16 -22.02
C ILE A 411 2.93 -3.36 -23.33
N ASN A 412 2.55 -2.08 -23.24
CA ASN A 412 2.38 -1.23 -24.41
C ASN A 412 3.70 -0.84 -25.09
N ALA A 413 4.85 -1.10 -24.46
CA ALA A 413 6.16 -0.94 -25.10
C ALA A 413 6.46 -2.04 -26.13
N THR A 414 5.69 -3.13 -26.13
CA THR A 414 5.92 -4.30 -26.99
C THR A 414 5.35 -4.08 -28.40
N HIS A 415 6.00 -4.69 -29.39
CA HIS A 415 5.54 -4.66 -30.77
C HIS A 415 5.34 -6.09 -31.29
N GLU A 416 4.35 -6.32 -32.16
CA GLU A 416 4.03 -7.66 -32.70
C GLU A 416 5.21 -8.31 -33.45
N LEU A 417 6.10 -7.49 -34.03
CA LEU A 417 7.31 -7.95 -34.72
C LEU A 417 8.46 -8.36 -33.79
N CYS A 418 8.37 -8.12 -32.48
CA CYS A 418 9.34 -8.56 -31.49
C CYS A 418 8.63 -9.22 -30.29
N PRO A 419 8.08 -10.42 -30.47
CA PRO A 419 7.39 -11.13 -29.37
C PRO A 419 8.35 -11.60 -28.27
N GLU A 420 9.65 -11.69 -28.53
CA GLU A 420 10.66 -12.23 -27.61
C GLU A 420 10.78 -11.41 -26.32
N GLU A 421 10.64 -10.08 -26.41
CA GLU A 421 10.71 -9.18 -25.26
C GLU A 421 9.41 -9.13 -24.45
N ARG A 422 8.27 -9.53 -25.03
CA ARG A 422 6.94 -9.36 -24.42
C ARG A 422 6.81 -10.08 -23.09
N GLN A 423 7.30 -11.32 -23.01
CA GLN A 423 7.24 -12.10 -21.78
C GLN A 423 8.12 -11.50 -20.68
N GLN A 424 9.32 -11.03 -21.04
CA GLN A 424 10.25 -10.42 -20.10
C GLN A 424 9.69 -9.12 -19.51
N ILE A 425 9.09 -8.28 -20.36
CA ILE A 425 8.42 -7.04 -19.97
C ILE A 425 7.22 -7.33 -19.06
N GLY A 426 6.42 -8.35 -19.41
CA GLY A 426 5.28 -8.79 -18.62
C GLY A 426 5.67 -9.26 -17.23
N ASP A 427 6.61 -10.19 -17.12
CA ASP A 427 7.09 -10.72 -15.84
C ASP A 427 7.64 -9.61 -14.92
N LEU A 428 8.36 -8.63 -15.50
CA LEU A 428 8.90 -7.53 -14.73
C LEU A 428 7.80 -6.57 -14.24
N SER A 429 6.79 -6.29 -15.06
CA SER A 429 5.65 -5.46 -14.66
C SER A 429 4.91 -6.04 -13.44
N LEU A 430 4.75 -7.38 -13.40
CA LEU A 430 4.14 -8.10 -12.28
C LEU A 430 5.01 -8.02 -11.02
N LYS A 431 6.32 -8.27 -11.16
CA LYS A 431 7.29 -8.20 -10.06
C LYS A 431 7.37 -6.80 -9.44
N SER A 432 7.46 -5.76 -10.27
CA SER A 432 7.51 -4.36 -9.81
C SER A 432 6.21 -3.96 -9.11
N SER A 433 5.04 -4.30 -9.67
CA SER A 433 3.77 -4.00 -9.02
C SER A 433 3.61 -4.71 -7.68
N HIS A 434 3.99 -5.99 -7.60
CA HIS A 434 4.01 -6.72 -6.33
C HIS A 434 4.91 -6.03 -5.31
N ALA A 435 6.14 -5.68 -5.69
CA ALA A 435 7.10 -5.02 -4.80
C ALA A 435 6.58 -3.66 -4.28
N PHE A 436 5.97 -2.84 -5.14
CA PHE A 436 5.41 -1.55 -4.72
C PHE A 436 4.24 -1.72 -3.76
N ILE A 437 3.27 -2.60 -4.05
CA ILE A 437 2.14 -2.84 -3.14
C ILE A 437 2.63 -3.39 -1.80
N ASP A 438 3.58 -4.32 -1.83
CA ASP A 438 4.18 -4.92 -0.64
C ASP A 438 4.91 -3.89 0.23
N GLU A 439 5.69 -2.97 -0.37
CA GLU A 439 6.34 -1.88 0.36
C GLU A 439 5.34 -0.90 0.97
N ILE A 440 4.27 -0.52 0.26
CA ILE A 440 3.20 0.33 0.84
C ILE A 440 2.57 -0.38 2.07
N CYS A 441 2.28 -1.68 1.95
CA CYS A 441 1.73 -2.48 3.06
C CYS A 441 2.71 -2.56 4.25
N LYS A 442 4.00 -2.77 4.00
CA LYS A 442 5.04 -2.78 5.05
C LYS A 442 5.12 -1.44 5.79
N GLN A 443 4.97 -0.32 5.09
CA GLN A 443 4.98 1.00 5.72
C GLN A 443 3.74 1.24 6.58
N ILE A 444 2.56 0.80 6.14
CA ILE A 444 1.35 0.82 6.98
C ILE A 444 1.56 -0.03 8.22
N LYS A 445 2.04 -1.27 8.05
CA LYS A 445 2.36 -2.18 9.15
C LYS A 445 3.33 -1.55 10.17
N SER A 446 4.38 -0.87 9.70
CA SER A 446 5.33 -0.16 10.55
C SER A 446 4.66 0.99 11.30
N THR A 447 3.89 1.81 10.60
CA THR A 447 3.17 2.96 11.17
C THR A 447 2.16 2.51 12.23
N VAL A 448 1.37 1.46 11.96
CA VAL A 448 0.44 0.83 12.92
C VAL A 448 1.18 0.33 14.16
N SER A 449 2.37 -0.26 13.98
CA SER A 449 3.20 -0.71 15.11
C SER A 449 3.68 0.44 15.98
N GLU A 450 4.10 1.55 15.36
CA GLU A 450 4.53 2.73 16.10
C GLU A 450 3.37 3.40 16.83
N ILE A 451 2.18 3.45 16.23
CA ILE A 451 0.96 3.92 16.88
C ILE A 451 0.62 3.01 18.06
N ALA A 452 0.69 1.68 17.88
CA ALA A 452 0.47 0.71 18.95
C ALA A 452 1.40 0.90 20.14
N ASN A 453 2.67 1.21 19.89
CA ASN A 453 3.60 1.52 20.98
C ASN A 453 3.21 2.78 21.75
N GLU A 454 2.75 3.83 21.07
CA GLU A 454 2.30 5.06 21.76
C GLU A 454 1.02 4.83 22.57
N TYR A 455 0.05 4.10 22.03
CA TYR A 455 -1.18 3.74 22.76
C TYR A 455 -0.89 2.80 23.93
N PHE A 456 0.05 1.86 23.78
CA PHE A 456 0.52 1.02 24.87
C PHE A 456 1.08 1.87 26.03
N LEU A 457 1.93 2.86 25.74
CA LEU A 457 2.46 3.76 26.76
C LEU A 457 1.36 4.58 27.45
N MET A 458 0.31 4.97 26.72
CA MET A 458 -0.85 5.65 27.30
C MET A 458 -1.67 4.72 28.21
N ASN A 459 -1.91 3.48 27.78
CA ASN A 459 -2.64 2.50 28.58
C ASN A 459 -1.85 2.02 29.79
N GLU A 460 -0.53 1.96 29.72
CA GLU A 460 0.31 1.70 30.88
C GLU A 460 0.09 2.75 31.98
N GLN A 461 -0.11 4.02 31.62
CA GLN A 461 -0.40 5.09 32.60
C GLN A 461 -1.74 4.89 33.33
N LEU A 462 -2.70 4.17 32.73
CA LEU A 462 -4.00 3.88 33.32
C LEU A 462 -3.98 2.72 34.32
N LEU A 463 -2.90 1.94 34.36
CA LEU A 463 -2.80 0.78 35.24
C LEU A 463 -2.93 1.17 36.73
N PRO A 464 -3.60 0.36 37.57
CA PRO A 464 -3.82 0.66 38.99
C PRO A 464 -2.55 0.98 39.80
N LYS A 465 -1.39 0.42 39.40
CA LYS A 465 -0.08 0.72 39.99
C LYS A 465 0.27 2.22 39.96
N ASN A 466 -0.13 2.91 38.89
CA ASN A 466 0.12 4.34 38.69
C ASN A 466 -0.89 5.22 39.44
N ALA A 467 -2.06 4.69 39.80
CA ALA A 467 -3.05 5.37 40.64
C ALA A 467 -2.53 5.61 42.07
N VAL A 468 -1.69 4.71 42.59
CA VAL A 468 -1.06 4.85 43.91
C VAL A 468 -0.03 5.99 43.89
N ILE A 469 0.81 6.07 42.85
CA ILE A 469 1.81 7.15 42.69
C ILE A 469 1.12 8.52 42.61
N SER A 470 0.03 8.62 41.84
CA SER A 470 -0.74 9.86 41.70
C SER A 470 -1.51 10.25 42.98
N ARG A 471 -2.05 9.29 43.74
CA ARG A 471 -2.71 9.54 45.03
C ARG A 471 -1.73 9.85 46.17
N LEU A 472 -0.63 9.11 46.30
CA LEU A 472 0.40 9.34 47.32
C LEU A 472 1.04 10.73 47.17
N ARG A 473 1.22 11.22 45.92
CA ARG A 473 1.74 12.57 45.69
C ARG A 473 0.72 13.69 45.92
N LYS A 474 -0.58 13.46 45.66
CA LYS A 474 -1.65 14.40 46.06
C LYS A 474 -1.81 14.50 47.58
N LYS A 475 -1.42 13.46 48.33
CA LYS A 475 -1.41 13.42 49.80
C LYS A 475 -0.11 13.88 50.45
N ALA A 476 0.94 14.22 49.70
CA ALA A 476 2.09 14.93 50.25
C ALA A 476 1.64 16.38 50.55
N PRO A 477 1.41 16.75 51.81
CA PRO A 477 0.89 18.07 52.13
C PRO A 477 2.00 19.10 51.97
N ALA A 478 1.62 20.31 51.60
CA ALA A 478 2.42 21.53 51.63
C ALA A 478 2.90 21.95 53.05
N GLU A 479 3.08 21.01 53.99
CA GLU A 479 3.32 21.28 55.42
C GLU A 479 4.74 20.96 55.92
N GLN A 480 5.69 20.54 55.08
CA GLN A 480 7.08 20.34 55.49
C GLN A 480 8.07 21.42 55.04
N LEU A 481 7.60 22.63 54.72
CA LEU A 481 8.46 23.78 54.41
C LEU A 481 8.71 24.74 55.58
N SER A 482 8.15 24.51 56.78
CA SER A 482 8.29 25.48 57.89
C SER A 482 8.99 25.00 59.15
N LYS A 483 9.42 23.73 59.29
CA LYS A 483 10.21 23.30 60.47
C LYS A 483 11.18 22.16 60.17
N LYS A 484 12.43 22.51 59.83
CA LYS A 484 13.67 21.97 60.44
C LYS A 484 14.91 22.54 59.73
N HIS A 485 15.42 23.65 60.26
CA HIS A 485 16.86 23.88 60.28
C HIS A 485 17.49 22.92 61.29
N SER A 486 18.28 21.95 60.81
CA SER A 486 19.60 21.58 61.36
C SER A 486 19.98 20.12 60.99
N SER A 487 21.17 20.01 60.37
CA SER A 487 22.10 18.88 60.30
C SER A 487 21.71 17.57 59.56
N SER A 488 22.33 17.45 58.38
CA SER A 488 23.10 16.29 57.86
C SER A 488 22.41 14.94 57.64
N SER A 489 22.13 14.60 56.37
CA SER A 489 22.75 13.46 55.64
C SER A 489 22.18 13.34 54.22
N LYS A 490 23.07 13.02 53.28
CA LYS A 490 22.86 12.96 51.83
C LYS A 490 22.08 11.70 51.42
N HIS A 491 21.18 11.79 50.44
CA HIS A 491 21.13 10.87 49.29
C HIS A 491 20.30 11.46 48.13
N GLU A 492 21.05 11.87 47.10
CA GLU A 492 20.81 11.78 45.66
C GLU A 492 19.38 11.85 45.11
N ALA A 493 18.94 13.08 44.81
CA ALA A 493 18.09 13.35 43.65
C ALA A 493 18.98 13.83 42.50
N SER A 494 18.91 13.15 41.36
CA SER A 494 19.64 13.49 40.14
C SER A 494 19.19 14.84 39.59
N THR A 495 20.14 15.77 39.53
CA THR A 495 20.03 17.09 38.90
C THR A 495 20.08 16.95 37.38
N GLY A 496 18.96 17.20 36.71
CA GLY A 496 18.91 17.60 35.30
C GLY A 496 18.69 19.11 35.19
N GLN A 497 19.48 19.77 34.35
CA GLN A 497 19.48 21.22 34.16
C GLN A 497 18.15 21.73 33.56
N ASN A 498 17.75 22.92 34.02
CA ASN A 498 16.54 23.72 33.73
C ASN A 498 15.38 23.52 34.71
N GLY A 499 15.16 24.55 35.52
CA GLY A 499 14.21 24.64 36.64
C GLY A 499 12.74 24.66 36.24
N THR A 500 12.26 23.60 35.58
CA THR A 500 10.84 23.26 35.53
C THR A 500 10.60 22.04 36.40
N SER A 501 9.80 22.19 37.45
CA SER A 501 9.24 21.07 38.19
C SER A 501 8.67 20.07 37.18
N VAL A 502 9.20 18.85 37.10
CA VAL A 502 8.66 17.80 36.24
C VAL A 502 7.27 17.45 36.78
N LYS A 503 6.24 18.13 36.27
CA LYS A 503 4.86 17.69 36.41
C LYS A 503 4.78 16.39 35.62
N ILE A 504 4.68 15.26 36.30
CA ILE A 504 4.32 14.01 35.62
C ILE A 504 2.93 14.28 35.00
N PRO A 505 2.80 14.19 33.66
CA PRO A 505 1.56 14.47 32.98
C PRO A 505 0.48 13.52 33.52
N LEU A 506 -0.71 14.08 33.80
CA LEU A 506 -1.87 13.24 34.13
C LEU A 506 -2.39 12.62 32.83
N PRO A 507 -2.92 11.38 32.86
CA PRO A 507 -3.57 10.81 31.68
C PRO A 507 -4.65 11.77 31.16
N GLY A 508 -4.59 12.10 29.87
CA GLY A 508 -5.46 13.06 29.20
C GLY A 508 -4.85 14.45 28.99
N ASP A 509 -3.73 14.79 29.64
CA ASP A 509 -3.02 16.04 29.37
C ASP A 509 -2.35 16.03 27.98
N GLU A 510 -1.92 14.86 27.49
CA GLU A 510 -1.38 14.69 26.12
C GLU A 510 -2.42 14.96 25.03
N SER A 511 -3.70 14.75 25.36
CA SER A 511 -4.84 14.97 24.45
C SER A 511 -5.34 16.43 24.46
N ARG A 512 -4.92 17.25 25.44
CA ARG A 512 -5.31 18.68 25.53
C ARG A 512 -4.50 19.54 24.59
N ARG A 513 -4.96 19.64 23.34
CA ARG A 513 -4.31 20.45 22.32
C ARG A 513 -4.65 21.94 22.43
N SER A 514 -3.63 22.77 22.53
CA SER A 514 -3.78 24.23 22.49
C SER A 514 -3.81 24.79 21.06
N ASN A 515 -2.99 24.25 20.15
CA ASN A 515 -2.91 24.68 18.75
C ASN A 515 -2.65 23.49 17.81
N ARG A 516 -3.21 23.49 16.59
CA ARG A 516 -3.02 22.43 15.58
C ARG A 516 -1.66 22.49 14.89
N ARG A 517 -0.94 23.62 14.98
CA ARG A 517 0.42 23.75 14.44
C ARG A 517 1.45 22.92 15.21
N ASP A 518 1.19 22.69 16.49
CA ASP A 518 2.04 21.88 17.36
C ASP A 518 1.70 20.40 17.15
N MET A 519 2.25 19.83 16.07
CA MET A 519 2.03 18.42 15.73
C MET A 519 2.79 17.49 16.68
N THR A 520 2.05 16.66 17.42
CA THR A 520 2.64 15.60 18.24
C THR A 520 3.17 14.46 17.37
N LYS A 521 3.91 13.51 17.97
CA LYS A 521 4.33 12.29 17.27
C LYS A 521 3.13 11.50 16.76
N THR A 522 2.10 11.32 17.60
CA THR A 522 0.84 10.65 17.24
C THR A 522 0.14 11.33 16.07
N ASP A 523 0.11 12.67 16.02
CA ASP A 523 -0.47 13.40 14.88
C ASP A 523 0.23 13.08 13.56
N LYS A 524 1.58 13.06 13.58
CA LYS A 524 2.37 12.74 12.38
C LYS A 524 2.13 11.31 11.93
N LEU A 525 2.08 10.36 12.86
CA LEU A 525 1.82 8.94 12.55
C LEU A 525 0.41 8.74 12.00
N MET A 526 -0.60 9.36 12.61
CA MET A 526 -1.99 9.29 12.14
C MET A 526 -2.15 9.94 10.76
N MET A 527 -1.47 11.06 10.49
CA MET A 527 -1.47 11.69 9.18
C MET A 527 -0.87 10.74 8.12
N VAL A 528 0.28 10.13 8.41
CA VAL A 528 0.93 9.16 7.50
C VAL A 528 0.04 7.94 7.27
N LEU A 529 -0.56 7.40 8.33
CA LEU A 529 -1.48 6.27 8.25
C LEU A 529 -2.67 6.61 7.32
N ASN A 530 -3.31 7.76 7.51
CA ASN A 530 -4.47 8.16 6.70
C ASN A 530 -4.13 8.28 5.21
N GLU A 531 -3.01 8.90 4.87
CA GLU A 531 -2.61 9.07 3.47
C GLU A 531 -2.19 7.74 2.83
N LEU A 532 -1.53 6.84 3.57
CA LEU A 532 -1.21 5.49 3.09
C LEU A 532 -2.47 4.63 2.91
N CYS A 533 -3.40 4.69 3.86
CA CYS A 533 -4.68 4.01 3.80
C CYS A 533 -5.50 4.49 2.59
N PHE A 534 -5.52 5.80 2.32
CA PHE A 534 -6.11 6.35 1.10
C PHE A 534 -5.45 5.74 -0.15
N SER A 535 -4.12 5.68 -0.20
CA SER A 535 -3.38 5.12 -1.34
C SER A 535 -3.78 3.65 -1.62
N ILE A 536 -3.78 2.78 -0.60
CA ILE A 536 -4.12 1.37 -0.78
C ILE A 536 -5.60 1.17 -1.15
N SER A 537 -6.49 1.88 -0.47
CA SER A 537 -7.94 1.73 -0.68
C SER A 537 -8.45 2.41 -1.97
N TYR A 538 -7.60 3.17 -2.65
CA TYR A 538 -7.97 3.95 -3.83
C TYR A 538 -8.54 3.11 -4.97
N ARG A 539 -7.93 1.95 -5.24
CA ARG A 539 -8.39 0.99 -6.26
C ARG A 539 -8.62 -0.36 -5.62
N LYS A 540 -9.84 -0.89 -5.78
CA LYS A 540 -10.18 -2.24 -5.32
C LYS A 540 -9.37 -3.32 -6.03
N GLN A 541 -9.14 -3.14 -7.33
CA GLN A 541 -8.45 -4.10 -8.19
C GLN A 541 -7.56 -3.37 -9.19
N ILE A 542 -6.37 -3.91 -9.42
CA ILE A 542 -5.41 -3.47 -10.43
C ILE A 542 -5.17 -4.63 -11.38
N THR A 543 -5.39 -4.42 -12.69
CA THR A 543 -5.19 -5.45 -13.73
C THR A 543 -3.89 -5.19 -14.48
N ILE A 544 -2.90 -6.06 -14.34
CA ILE A 544 -1.61 -5.96 -15.04
C ILE A 544 -1.38 -7.26 -15.78
N TRP A 545 -1.23 -7.19 -17.10
CA TRP A 545 -1.00 -8.35 -17.96
C TRP A 545 -1.92 -9.54 -17.62
N GLU A 546 -3.24 -9.28 -17.61
CA GLU A 546 -4.32 -10.24 -17.25
C GLU A 546 -4.36 -10.71 -15.79
N HIS A 547 -3.33 -10.44 -14.98
CA HIS A 547 -3.33 -10.70 -13.54
C HIS A 547 -4.06 -9.61 -12.75
N LYS A 548 -4.80 -10.03 -11.72
CA LYS A 548 -5.57 -9.15 -10.84
C LYS A 548 -4.87 -9.04 -9.49
N PHE A 549 -4.44 -7.84 -9.13
CA PHE A 549 -3.92 -7.50 -7.82
C PHE A 549 -5.02 -6.85 -6.97
N LEU A 550 -5.14 -7.28 -5.72
CA LEU A 550 -6.10 -6.77 -4.73
C LEU A 550 -5.32 -6.16 -3.56
N PRO A 551 -5.03 -4.85 -3.56
CA PRO A 551 -4.17 -4.22 -2.55
C PRO A 551 -4.63 -4.44 -1.10
N ASN A 552 -5.94 -4.50 -0.84
CA ASN A 552 -6.48 -4.72 0.50
C ASN A 552 -6.12 -6.11 1.06
N GLU A 553 -6.09 -7.15 0.23
CA GLU A 553 -5.74 -8.52 0.67
C GLU A 553 -4.26 -8.62 1.08
N TYR A 554 -3.38 -7.87 0.41
CA TYR A 554 -1.99 -7.74 0.81
C TYR A 554 -1.88 -7.12 2.20
N LEU A 555 -2.63 -6.06 2.46
CA LEU A 555 -2.63 -5.40 3.76
C LEU A 555 -3.17 -6.31 4.87
N ILE A 556 -4.24 -7.06 4.62
CA ILE A 556 -4.80 -8.05 5.57
C ILE A 556 -3.71 -9.05 6.00
N SER A 557 -3.03 -9.68 5.03
CA SER A 557 -1.96 -10.64 5.30
C SER A 557 -0.79 -10.03 6.10
N HIS A 558 -0.40 -8.78 5.82
CA HIS A 558 0.64 -8.08 6.59
C HIS A 558 0.20 -7.76 8.03
N LEU A 559 -1.05 -7.39 8.23
CA LEU A 559 -1.61 -7.08 9.55
C LEU A 559 -1.77 -8.34 10.40
N GLU A 560 -2.24 -9.46 9.82
CA GLU A 560 -2.33 -10.76 10.50
C GLU A 560 -0.96 -11.22 11.01
N ASN A 561 0.04 -11.24 10.11
CA ASN A 561 1.41 -11.62 10.46
C ASN A 561 2.01 -10.70 11.52
N ARG A 562 1.76 -9.39 11.43
CA ARG A 562 2.25 -8.44 12.43
C ARG A 562 1.54 -8.62 13.77
N PHE A 563 0.23 -8.85 13.77
CA PHE A 563 -0.52 -9.01 15.01
C PHE A 563 -0.04 -10.27 15.75
N ASN A 564 0.10 -11.40 15.05
CA ASN A 564 0.69 -12.63 15.60
C ASN A 564 2.09 -12.39 16.21
N LYS A 565 2.96 -11.69 15.49
CA LYS A 565 4.31 -11.36 16.00
C LYS A 565 4.28 -10.37 17.18
N SER A 566 3.36 -9.41 17.18
CA SER A 566 3.22 -8.45 18.27
C SER A 566 2.75 -9.13 19.54
N LEU A 567 1.84 -10.11 19.44
CA LEU A 567 1.37 -10.90 20.57
C LEU A 567 2.52 -11.67 21.24
N SER A 568 3.38 -12.34 20.46
CA SER A 568 4.55 -13.03 21.03
C SER A 568 5.58 -12.07 21.64
N GLU A 569 5.78 -10.89 21.04
CA GLU A 569 6.61 -9.82 21.61
C GLU A 569 6.05 -9.27 22.93
N MET A 570 4.71 -9.09 23.03
CA MET A 570 4.03 -8.57 24.23
C MET A 570 4.07 -9.54 25.42
N VAL A 571 4.04 -10.86 25.17
CA VAL A 571 4.19 -11.87 26.25
C VAL A 571 5.54 -11.75 26.95
N ASN A 572 6.57 -11.30 26.21
CA ASN A 572 7.94 -11.04 26.70
C ASN A 572 8.48 -12.19 27.58
N TYR A 573 8.23 -13.44 27.17
CA TYR A 573 8.71 -14.60 27.92
C TYR A 573 10.23 -14.69 27.81
N ARG A 574 10.91 -14.65 28.96
CA ARG A 574 12.37 -14.76 29.04
C ARG A 574 12.75 -16.05 29.75
N PRO A 575 13.04 -17.14 29.00
CA PRO A 575 13.43 -18.44 29.58
C PRO A 575 14.55 -18.37 30.63
N PRO A 576 15.64 -17.57 30.48
CA PRO A 576 16.70 -17.54 31.49
C PRO A 576 16.31 -16.79 32.78
N ALA A 577 15.40 -15.82 32.70
CA ALA A 577 14.92 -15.06 33.85
C ALA A 577 13.63 -15.65 34.46
N MET A 578 12.95 -16.56 33.75
CA MET A 578 11.62 -17.10 34.08
C MET A 578 10.56 -15.99 34.28
N GLU A 579 10.73 -14.87 33.57
CA GLU A 579 9.81 -13.74 33.57
C GLU A 579 8.80 -13.89 32.42
N ILE A 580 7.54 -13.58 32.72
CA ILE A 580 6.44 -13.50 31.76
C ILE A 580 5.60 -12.27 32.09
N ALA A 581 4.96 -11.66 31.08
CA ALA A 581 4.01 -10.58 31.30
C ALA A 581 2.82 -11.02 32.16
N LYS A 582 2.29 -10.10 32.97
CA LYS A 582 1.08 -10.36 33.76
C LYS A 582 -0.13 -10.52 32.81
N PRO A 583 -1.01 -11.49 33.03
CA PRO A 583 -2.18 -11.70 32.16
C PRO A 583 -3.04 -10.44 31.97
N SER A 584 -3.28 -9.66 33.03
CA SER A 584 -4.07 -8.42 32.96
C SER A 584 -3.40 -7.32 32.14
N GLU A 585 -2.09 -7.14 32.29
CA GLU A 585 -1.30 -6.18 31.50
C GLU A 585 -1.24 -6.59 30.02
N LEU A 586 -1.07 -7.89 29.75
CA LEU A 586 -1.11 -8.44 28.40
C LEU A 586 -2.49 -8.24 27.77
N LEU A 587 -3.58 -8.59 28.47
CA LEU A 587 -4.94 -8.41 27.96
C LEU A 587 -5.22 -6.96 27.59
N SER A 588 -4.89 -6.02 28.48
CA SER A 588 -5.04 -4.58 28.19
C SER A 588 -4.25 -4.17 26.95
N SER A 589 -3.05 -4.71 26.76
CA SER A 589 -2.21 -4.45 25.58
C SER A 589 -2.82 -5.01 24.29
N VAL A 590 -3.41 -6.21 24.36
CA VAL A 590 -4.12 -6.83 23.23
C VAL A 590 -5.35 -6.01 22.85
N GLU A 591 -6.17 -5.60 23.83
CA GLU A 591 -7.33 -4.74 23.59
C GLU A 591 -6.93 -3.41 22.92
N SER A 592 -5.85 -2.79 23.42
CA SER A 592 -5.27 -1.58 22.81
C SER A 592 -4.92 -1.77 21.34
N TYR A 593 -4.32 -2.92 21.02
CA TYR A 593 -3.90 -3.24 19.67
C TYR A 593 -5.12 -3.51 18.77
N MET A 594 -6.15 -4.17 19.30
CA MET A 594 -7.42 -4.38 18.61
C MET A 594 -8.09 -3.05 18.29
N ASP A 595 -8.13 -2.09 19.21
CA ASP A 595 -8.66 -0.75 18.97
C ASP A 595 -7.96 -0.06 17.80
N ILE A 596 -6.65 -0.20 17.67
CA ILE A 596 -5.88 0.38 16.56
C ILE A 596 -6.18 -0.32 15.24
N LEU A 597 -6.35 -1.65 15.25
CA LEU A 597 -6.78 -2.34 14.04
C LEU A 597 -8.18 -1.90 13.60
N THR A 598 -9.11 -1.67 14.53
CA THR A 598 -10.43 -1.09 14.19
C THR A 598 -10.33 0.35 13.69
N LEU A 599 -9.33 1.12 14.14
CA LEU A 599 -9.04 2.44 13.58
C LEU A 599 -8.57 2.34 12.12
N VAL A 600 -7.77 1.33 11.78
CA VAL A 600 -7.36 1.08 10.38
C VAL A 600 -8.57 0.74 9.51
N GLU A 601 -9.55 -0.03 10.02
CA GLU A 601 -10.81 -0.31 9.31
C GLU A 601 -11.64 0.95 9.04
N SER A 602 -11.59 1.96 9.90
CA SER A 602 -12.26 3.23 9.61
C SER A 602 -11.65 3.97 8.41
N HIS A 603 -10.39 3.71 8.09
CA HIS A 603 -9.64 4.35 7.00
C HIS A 603 -9.53 3.48 5.73
N CYS A 604 -9.63 2.16 5.87
CA CYS A 604 -9.55 1.20 4.77
C CYS A 604 -10.74 0.23 4.83
N GLN A 605 -11.35 -0.09 3.70
CA GLN A 605 -12.39 -1.12 3.59
C GLN A 605 -11.79 -2.53 3.81
N ILE A 606 -11.49 -2.87 5.06
CA ILE A 606 -10.88 -4.13 5.50
C ILE A 606 -11.74 -4.73 6.60
N ASP A 607 -11.94 -6.04 6.53
CA ASP A 607 -12.62 -6.80 7.58
C ASP A 607 -11.63 -7.17 8.70
N THR A 608 -11.61 -6.37 9.78
CA THR A 608 -10.76 -6.66 10.95
C THR A 608 -11.26 -7.86 11.75
N THR A 609 -12.55 -8.18 11.67
CA THR A 609 -13.12 -9.30 12.41
C THR A 609 -12.52 -10.63 11.94
N ARG A 610 -12.27 -10.76 10.64
CA ARG A 610 -11.53 -11.89 10.07
C ARG A 610 -10.12 -12.00 10.64
N ILE A 611 -9.37 -10.89 10.68
CA ILE A 611 -8.00 -10.82 11.24
C ILE A 611 -8.01 -11.28 12.70
N PHE A 612 -8.95 -10.76 13.52
CA PHE A 612 -9.07 -11.14 14.93
C PHE A 612 -9.41 -12.62 15.10
N ASN A 613 -10.35 -13.14 14.32
CA ASN A 613 -10.76 -14.53 14.39
C ASN A 613 -9.60 -15.47 14.03
N GLU A 614 -8.84 -15.16 12.99
CA GLU A 614 -7.73 -16.00 12.55
C GLU A 614 -6.57 -16.00 13.56
N VAL A 615 -6.11 -14.81 13.97
CA VAL A 615 -4.97 -14.67 14.88
C VAL A 615 -5.32 -15.13 16.30
N LEU A 616 -6.39 -14.61 16.90
CA LEU A 616 -6.71 -14.91 18.30
C LEU A 616 -7.23 -16.35 18.50
N LEU A 617 -7.74 -17.01 17.45
CA LEU A 617 -8.09 -18.43 17.56
C LEU A 617 -6.83 -19.30 17.51
N GLN A 618 -5.87 -18.99 16.63
CA GLN A 618 -4.58 -19.70 16.60
C GLN A 618 -3.85 -19.63 17.95
N GLN A 619 -3.87 -18.47 18.62
CA GLN A 619 -3.23 -18.32 19.94
C GLN A 619 -3.87 -19.15 21.08
N SER A 620 -5.10 -19.66 20.89
CA SER A 620 -5.75 -20.58 21.84
C SER A 620 -5.27 -22.04 21.73
N GLN A 621 -4.58 -22.38 20.65
CA GLN A 621 -3.97 -23.69 20.43
C GLN A 621 -2.55 -23.70 20.99
N PRO A 622 -1.92 -24.86 21.28
CA PRO A 622 -0.54 -24.90 21.79
C PRO A 622 0.51 -24.46 20.76
N LEU A 623 0.22 -24.64 19.47
CA LEU A 623 1.06 -24.22 18.34
C LEU A 623 0.22 -23.43 17.34
N ASP A 624 0.81 -22.42 16.72
CA ASP A 624 0.18 -21.68 15.62
C ASP A 624 0.25 -22.45 14.28
N SER A 625 -0.32 -21.88 13.22
CA SER A 625 -0.31 -22.50 11.88
C SER A 625 1.09 -22.61 11.26
N ALA A 626 2.07 -21.85 11.75
CA ALA A 626 3.47 -21.89 11.34
C ALA A 626 4.33 -22.81 12.25
N GLY A 627 3.73 -23.40 13.29
CA GLY A 627 4.39 -24.27 14.26
C GLY A 627 5.14 -23.54 15.38
N ASN A 628 4.91 -22.25 15.59
CA ASN A 628 5.48 -21.50 16.71
C ASN A 628 4.66 -21.68 18.00
N GLU A 629 5.32 -21.48 19.13
CA GLU A 629 4.67 -21.47 20.44
C GLU A 629 3.73 -20.26 20.60
N THR A 630 2.55 -20.51 21.14
CA THR A 630 1.51 -19.51 21.34
C THR A 630 1.47 -18.99 22.78
N ILE A 631 0.64 -17.99 23.03
CA ILE A 631 0.31 -17.52 24.38
C ILE A 631 -0.08 -18.70 25.28
N THR A 632 -0.90 -19.62 24.77
CA THR A 632 -1.39 -20.79 25.52
C THR A 632 -0.25 -21.70 25.99
N SER A 633 0.69 -22.06 25.11
CA SER A 633 1.80 -22.94 25.49
C SER A 633 2.78 -22.25 26.43
N LEU A 634 3.09 -20.97 26.19
CA LEU A 634 4.01 -20.19 27.02
C LEU A 634 3.50 -20.02 28.46
N TYR A 635 2.24 -19.61 28.65
CA TYR A 635 1.66 -19.52 29.99
C TYR A 635 1.52 -20.90 30.64
N THR A 636 1.10 -21.92 29.89
CA THR A 636 1.00 -23.29 30.44
C THR A 636 2.35 -23.79 30.95
N HIS A 637 3.42 -23.57 30.17
CA HIS A 637 4.78 -23.90 30.60
C HIS A 637 5.18 -23.10 31.85
N TRP A 638 4.94 -21.80 31.89
CA TRP A 638 5.29 -20.96 33.04
C TRP A 638 4.54 -21.37 34.33
N PHE A 639 3.23 -21.62 34.26
CA PHE A 639 2.46 -22.07 35.42
C PHE A 639 2.97 -23.42 35.98
N LEU A 640 3.35 -24.35 35.10
CA LEU A 640 3.80 -25.68 35.52
C LEU A 640 5.27 -25.71 35.98
N GLU A 641 6.19 -25.09 35.24
CA GLU A 641 7.63 -25.18 35.53
C GLU A 641 8.12 -24.12 36.52
N VAL A 642 7.42 -23.01 36.65
CA VAL A 642 7.82 -21.90 37.53
C VAL A 642 6.95 -21.84 38.78
N LEU A 643 5.63 -21.69 38.62
CA LEU A 643 4.73 -21.51 39.77
C LEU A 643 4.56 -22.81 40.57
N VAL A 644 4.17 -23.92 39.93
CA VAL A 644 3.99 -25.22 40.60
C VAL A 644 5.30 -25.74 41.19
N LYS A 645 6.43 -25.61 40.49
CA LYS A 645 7.73 -26.04 41.01
C LYS A 645 8.10 -25.30 42.31
N ARG A 646 7.83 -24.00 42.42
CA ARG A 646 8.12 -23.23 43.64
C ARG A 646 7.15 -23.48 44.78
N ILE A 647 5.91 -23.86 44.47
CA ILE A 647 4.97 -24.42 45.44
C ILE A 647 5.56 -25.70 46.07
N THR A 648 6.16 -26.60 45.28
CA THR A 648 6.82 -27.80 45.84
C THR A 648 8.00 -27.50 46.75
N MET A 649 8.65 -26.33 46.57
CA MET A 649 9.73 -25.86 47.43
C MET A 649 9.23 -25.19 48.73
N GLY A 650 7.91 -25.05 48.92
CA GLY A 650 7.31 -24.50 50.15
C GLY A 650 7.32 -22.97 50.26
N THR A 651 7.65 -22.27 49.18
CA THR A 651 7.75 -20.78 49.16
C THR A 651 6.42 -20.08 48.86
N ILE A 652 5.47 -20.81 48.27
CA ILE A 652 4.18 -20.28 47.80
C ILE A 652 3.07 -21.17 48.37
N VAL A 653 2.03 -20.56 48.93
CA VAL A 653 0.87 -21.27 49.52
C VAL A 653 -0.44 -20.68 49.00
N TYR A 654 -1.43 -21.55 48.82
CA TYR A 654 -2.78 -21.13 48.44
C TYR A 654 -3.53 -20.53 49.64
N SER A 655 -4.12 -19.35 49.46
CA SER A 655 -5.01 -18.72 50.44
C SER A 655 -6.46 -18.73 49.94
N PRO A 656 -7.38 -19.49 50.57
CA PRO A 656 -8.78 -19.51 50.16
C PRO A 656 -9.48 -18.16 50.39
N ILE A 657 -9.04 -17.39 51.39
CA ILE A 657 -9.62 -16.07 51.72
C ILE A 657 -9.33 -15.05 50.61
N ARG A 658 -8.10 -15.07 50.06
CA ARG A 658 -7.71 -14.17 48.97
C ARG A 658 -8.04 -14.73 47.58
N ARG A 659 -8.46 -16.01 47.49
CA ARG A 659 -8.61 -16.76 46.23
C ARG A 659 -7.38 -16.59 45.33
N SER A 660 -6.19 -16.75 45.92
CA SER A 660 -4.91 -16.54 45.23
C SER A 660 -3.78 -17.35 45.86
N PHE A 661 -2.68 -17.48 45.13
CA PHE A 661 -1.41 -17.99 45.64
C PHE A 661 -0.57 -16.86 46.21
N VAL A 662 -0.08 -17.01 47.44
CA VAL A 662 0.64 -15.99 48.20
C VAL A 662 2.04 -16.48 48.55
N SER A 663 3.01 -15.57 48.52
CA SER A 663 4.37 -15.86 48.96
C SER A 663 4.44 -15.92 50.50
N ILE A 664 5.24 -16.85 51.03
CA ILE A 664 5.60 -16.88 52.44
C ILE A 664 7.05 -16.39 52.56
N HIS A 665 7.26 -15.33 53.34
CA HIS A 665 8.60 -14.82 53.60
C HIS A 665 9.37 -15.78 54.53
N GLN A 666 10.17 -16.67 53.95
CA GLN A 666 11.21 -17.41 54.65
C GLN A 666 12.55 -16.66 54.49
N GLN A 667 13.35 -16.59 55.55
CA GLN A 667 14.51 -15.67 55.68
C GLN A 667 15.62 -15.87 54.62
N ASP A 668 15.61 -16.96 53.84
CA ASP A 668 16.68 -17.34 52.91
C ASP A 668 16.27 -17.46 51.42
N LEU A 669 15.00 -17.18 51.06
CA LEU A 669 14.49 -17.35 49.69
C LEU A 669 13.76 -16.10 49.19
N THR A 670 14.46 -15.24 48.45
CA THR A 670 13.83 -14.13 47.71
C THR A 670 13.19 -14.66 46.43
N LEU A 671 11.87 -14.55 46.32
CA LEU A 671 11.17 -14.85 45.07
C LEU A 671 11.40 -13.71 44.06
N PRO A 672 11.69 -14.03 42.78
CA PRO A 672 11.85 -13.01 41.74
C PRO A 672 10.54 -12.37 41.27
N PHE A 673 9.37 -12.89 41.69
CA PHE A 673 8.06 -12.33 41.38
C PHE A 673 7.06 -12.59 42.50
N ASP A 674 5.98 -11.80 42.53
CA ASP A 674 4.88 -11.97 43.47
C ASP A 674 3.78 -12.88 42.87
N PRO A 675 3.48 -14.05 43.46
CA PRO A 675 2.54 -15.01 42.89
C PRO A 675 1.09 -14.50 42.82
N GLU A 676 0.72 -13.53 43.67
CA GLU A 676 -0.61 -12.91 43.63
C GLU A 676 -0.83 -12.12 42.34
N GLU A 677 0.22 -11.58 41.74
CA GLU A 677 0.16 -10.80 40.50
C GLU A 677 -0.01 -11.66 39.24
N TYR A 678 0.00 -12.99 39.38
CA TYR A 678 -0.13 -13.93 38.28
C TYR A 678 -1.26 -14.95 38.48
N ALA A 679 -1.54 -15.34 39.73
CA ALA A 679 -2.49 -16.40 40.06
C ALA A 679 -3.58 -15.94 41.03
N SER A 680 -3.92 -14.65 41.04
CA SER A 680 -5.17 -14.18 41.64
C SER A 680 -6.35 -14.46 40.73
N PHE A 681 -7.56 -14.49 41.30
CA PHE A 681 -8.79 -14.71 40.51
C PHE A 681 -8.94 -13.73 39.33
N ASN A 682 -8.56 -12.47 39.50
CA ASN A 682 -8.63 -11.46 38.42
C ASN A 682 -7.61 -11.73 37.30
N GLU A 683 -6.39 -12.16 37.65
CA GLU A 683 -5.35 -12.49 36.68
C GLU A 683 -5.70 -13.77 35.92
N LEU A 684 -6.24 -14.78 36.61
CA LEU A 684 -6.75 -15.99 35.96
C LEU A 684 -7.92 -15.67 35.02
N ARG A 685 -8.80 -14.74 35.41
CA ARG A 685 -9.87 -14.26 34.51
C ARG A 685 -9.31 -13.60 33.25
N ALA A 686 -8.29 -12.75 33.37
CA ALA A 686 -7.62 -12.14 32.22
C ALA A 686 -6.90 -13.18 31.35
N LEU A 687 -6.27 -14.20 31.97
CA LEU A 687 -5.64 -15.30 31.26
C LEU A 687 -6.66 -16.12 30.45
N VAL A 688 -7.80 -16.48 31.05
CA VAL A 688 -8.90 -17.19 30.40
C VAL A 688 -9.39 -16.41 29.18
N GLU A 689 -9.50 -15.09 29.29
CA GLU A 689 -9.95 -14.24 28.18
C GLU A 689 -8.97 -14.26 26.99
N LEU A 690 -7.67 -14.38 27.25
CA LEU A 690 -6.62 -14.53 26.25
C LEU A 690 -6.58 -15.92 25.60
N ILE A 691 -6.52 -16.99 26.41
CA ILE A 691 -6.33 -18.37 25.93
C ILE A 691 -7.61 -19.06 25.50
N LYS A 692 -8.77 -18.51 25.91
CA LYS A 692 -10.13 -18.98 25.59
C LYS A 692 -10.39 -20.42 26.07
N PRO A 693 -11.59 -21.01 25.88
CA PRO A 693 -11.90 -22.35 26.37
C PRO A 693 -10.94 -23.44 25.89
N TYR A 694 -10.43 -23.35 24.65
CA TYR A 694 -9.47 -24.31 24.11
C TYR A 694 -8.15 -24.33 24.89
N GLY A 695 -7.58 -23.15 25.14
CA GLY A 695 -6.35 -23.05 25.90
C GLY A 695 -6.53 -23.40 27.37
N CYS A 696 -7.68 -23.07 27.97
CA CYS A 696 -8.03 -23.51 29.33
C CYS A 696 -8.10 -25.03 29.43
N LYS A 697 -8.76 -25.70 28.47
CA LYS A 697 -8.82 -27.17 28.41
C LYS A 697 -7.40 -27.76 28.39
N TYR A 698 -6.54 -27.25 27.51
CA TYR A 698 -5.14 -27.69 27.41
C TYR A 698 -4.36 -27.47 28.73
N LEU A 699 -4.46 -26.30 29.34
CA LEU A 699 -3.83 -25.99 30.63
C LEU A 699 -4.29 -26.96 31.73
N CYS A 700 -5.61 -27.19 31.83
CA CYS A 700 -6.19 -28.11 32.80
C CYS A 700 -5.73 -29.56 32.56
N GLU A 701 -5.69 -30.02 31.30
CA GLU A 701 -5.17 -31.35 30.95
C GLU A 701 -3.70 -31.52 31.36
N MET A 702 -2.86 -30.50 31.16
CA MET A 702 -1.45 -30.56 31.57
C MET A 702 -1.29 -30.55 33.11
N ILE A 703 -2.12 -29.80 33.83
CA ILE A 703 -2.18 -29.83 35.31
C ILE A 703 -2.59 -31.23 35.79
N LEU A 704 -3.60 -31.83 35.17
CA LEU A 704 -4.07 -33.17 35.51
C LEU A 704 -3.04 -34.24 35.18
N TYR A 705 -2.31 -34.10 34.08
CA TYR A 705 -1.20 -34.99 33.76
C TYR A 705 -0.14 -35.01 34.87
N ARG A 706 0.19 -33.85 35.46
CA ARG A 706 1.06 -33.77 36.66
C ARG A 706 0.43 -34.42 37.88
N CYS A 707 -0.88 -34.26 38.09
CA CYS A 707 -1.59 -34.95 39.18
C CYS A 707 -1.47 -36.47 39.04
N VAL A 708 -1.68 -36.99 37.84
CA VAL A 708 -1.56 -38.43 37.54
C VAL A 708 -0.14 -38.94 37.79
N GLN A 709 0.90 -38.18 37.42
CA GLN A 709 2.28 -38.51 37.77
C GLN A 709 2.48 -38.64 39.30
N GLN A 710 1.92 -37.73 40.09
CA GLN A 710 2.00 -37.82 41.56
C GLN A 710 1.22 -39.01 42.13
N ILE A 711 0.04 -39.32 41.59
CA ILE A 711 -0.76 -40.49 41.97
C ILE A 711 0.03 -41.79 41.75
N ASN A 712 0.82 -41.87 40.68
CA ASN A 712 1.66 -43.04 40.43
C ASN A 712 2.77 -43.22 41.45
N GLU A 713 3.42 -42.14 41.86
CA GLU A 713 4.42 -42.19 42.91
C GLU A 713 3.78 -42.60 44.25
N ILE A 714 2.57 -42.13 44.56
CA ILE A 714 1.78 -42.60 45.70
C ILE A 714 1.45 -44.09 45.57
N ARG A 715 1.07 -44.57 44.37
CA ARG A 715 0.80 -45.99 44.12
C ARG A 715 2.04 -46.85 44.36
N LYS A 716 3.24 -46.40 43.98
CA LYS A 716 4.51 -47.10 44.28
C LYS A 716 4.75 -47.17 45.79
N LEU A 717 4.56 -46.07 46.51
CA LEU A 717 4.72 -46.02 47.98
C LEU A 717 3.70 -46.90 48.72
N THR A 718 2.45 -46.93 48.28
CA THR A 718 1.43 -47.80 48.88
C THR A 718 1.65 -49.28 48.53
N HIS A 719 2.21 -49.58 47.36
CA HIS A 719 2.53 -50.95 46.96
C HIS A 719 3.68 -51.53 47.78
N SER A 720 4.72 -50.75 48.08
CA SER A 720 5.85 -51.22 48.89
C SER A 720 5.47 -51.55 50.34
N GLN A 721 4.38 -50.97 50.86
CA GLN A 721 3.89 -51.16 52.23
C GLN A 721 2.51 -51.83 52.32
N ARG A 722 2.11 -52.58 51.28
CA ARG A 722 0.75 -53.14 51.15
C ARG A 722 0.32 -53.99 52.34
N ASP A 723 1.19 -54.86 52.85
CA ASP A 723 0.85 -55.79 53.93
C ASP A 723 0.65 -55.07 55.26
N LEU A 724 1.49 -54.06 55.55
CA LEU A 724 1.36 -53.17 56.71
C LEU A 724 0.05 -52.37 56.66
N LEU A 725 -0.30 -51.81 55.49
CA LEU A 725 -1.54 -51.06 55.30
C LEU A 725 -2.79 -51.95 55.44
N ASN A 726 -2.73 -53.20 54.96
CA ASN A 726 -3.81 -54.18 55.16
C ASN A 726 -3.97 -54.55 56.64
N ASN A 727 -2.87 -54.75 57.36
CA ASN A 727 -2.89 -55.03 58.81
C ASN A 727 -3.45 -53.85 59.62
N LEU A 728 -3.15 -52.61 59.22
CA LEU A 728 -3.76 -51.40 59.79
C LEU A 728 -5.26 -51.31 59.50
N ARG A 729 -5.68 -51.66 58.27
CA ARG A 729 -7.10 -51.64 57.87
C ARG A 729 -7.94 -52.70 58.58
N ILE A 730 -7.35 -53.85 58.92
CA ILE A 730 -8.06 -54.94 59.62
C ILE A 730 -8.08 -54.71 61.14
N ASN A 731 -7.00 -54.17 61.73
CA ASN A 731 -6.88 -53.96 63.18
C ASN A 731 -7.17 -52.51 63.62
N PHE A 732 -8.06 -51.80 62.91
CA PHE A 732 -8.42 -50.41 63.19
C PHE A 732 -9.07 -50.20 64.58
N ASP A 733 -9.60 -51.28 65.15
CA ASP A 733 -10.28 -51.36 66.44
C ASP A 733 -9.34 -51.63 67.64
N LYS A 734 -8.04 -51.90 67.40
CA LYS A 734 -7.05 -52.27 68.43
C LYS A 734 -5.93 -51.22 68.58
N PRO A 735 -6.03 -50.26 69.52
CA PRO A 735 -5.12 -49.12 69.62
C PRO A 735 -3.64 -49.49 69.83
N ALA A 736 -3.37 -50.53 70.62
CA ALA A 736 -2.00 -50.97 70.93
C ALA A 736 -1.29 -51.57 69.70
N GLN A 737 -2.00 -52.35 68.89
CA GLN A 737 -1.49 -52.95 67.66
C GLN A 737 -1.37 -51.88 66.55
N MET A 738 -2.35 -50.98 66.45
CA MET A 738 -2.32 -49.83 65.55
C MET A 738 -1.06 -48.96 65.77
N LYS A 739 -0.71 -48.68 67.03
CA LYS A 739 0.47 -47.87 67.37
C LYS A 739 1.80 -48.56 67.01
N LEU A 740 1.86 -49.89 67.03
CA LEU A 740 3.04 -50.65 66.60
C LEU A 740 3.20 -50.58 65.07
N TYR A 741 2.13 -50.82 64.32
CA TYR A 741 2.15 -50.76 62.86
C TYR A 741 2.39 -49.34 62.33
N LEU A 742 1.87 -48.30 62.98
CA LEU A 742 2.13 -46.90 62.61
C LEU A 742 3.61 -46.53 62.73
N LYS A 743 4.34 -47.09 63.71
CA LYS A 743 5.79 -46.86 63.86
C LYS A 743 6.64 -47.55 62.79
N GLN A 744 6.08 -48.55 62.11
CA GLN A 744 6.75 -49.32 61.05
C GLN A 744 6.53 -48.72 59.65
N LEU A 745 5.72 -47.65 59.53
CA LEU A 745 5.52 -46.95 58.27
C LEU A 745 6.74 -46.06 57.96
N GLU A 746 7.34 -46.29 56.80
CA GLU A 746 8.43 -45.46 56.25
C GLU A 746 7.86 -44.46 55.23
N HIS A 747 8.58 -43.35 54.99
CA HIS A 747 8.23 -42.36 53.95
C HIS A 747 6.85 -41.68 54.08
N VAL A 748 6.28 -41.61 55.28
CA VAL A 748 4.98 -40.94 55.54
C VAL A 748 5.02 -39.46 55.13
N ASP A 749 6.12 -38.76 55.41
CA ASP A 749 6.28 -37.35 55.05
C ASP A 749 6.28 -37.12 53.53
N LEU A 750 6.90 -38.04 52.78
CA LEU A 750 6.91 -38.01 51.31
C LEU A 750 5.50 -38.26 50.74
N LEU A 751 4.74 -39.19 51.34
CA LEU A 751 3.34 -39.42 50.99
C LEU A 751 2.51 -38.15 51.22
N LEU A 752 2.64 -37.51 52.39
CA LEU A 752 1.94 -36.26 52.71
C LEU A 752 2.30 -35.13 51.75
N GLN A 753 3.59 -34.93 51.45
CA GLN A 753 4.03 -33.92 50.49
C GLN A 753 3.40 -34.12 49.10
N ARG A 754 3.32 -35.37 48.62
CA ARG A 754 2.70 -35.68 47.32
C ARG A 754 1.17 -35.49 47.33
N VAL A 755 0.49 -35.85 48.41
CA VAL A 755 -0.96 -35.62 48.56
C VAL A 755 -1.27 -34.12 48.63
N ILE A 756 -0.46 -33.34 49.36
CA ILE A 756 -0.58 -31.89 49.42
C ILE A 756 -0.39 -31.27 48.03
N LEU A 757 0.62 -31.72 47.28
CA LEU A 757 0.86 -31.25 45.91
C LEU A 757 -0.34 -31.51 44.98
N ILE A 758 -0.95 -32.70 45.06
CA ILE A 758 -2.18 -33.02 44.31
C ILE A 758 -3.30 -32.04 44.70
N GLY A 759 -3.48 -31.80 45.99
CA GLY A 759 -4.47 -30.84 46.49
C GLY A 759 -4.25 -29.43 45.93
N VAL A 760 -3.00 -28.97 45.88
CA VAL A 760 -2.66 -27.65 45.33
C VAL A 760 -2.90 -27.57 43.82
N LEU A 761 -2.54 -28.60 43.05
CA LEU A 761 -2.79 -28.65 41.61
C LEU A 761 -4.29 -28.64 41.29
N LEU A 762 -5.09 -29.41 42.03
CA LEU A 762 -6.54 -29.42 41.89
C LEU A 762 -7.16 -28.07 42.28
N GLN A 763 -6.59 -27.39 43.28
CA GLN A 763 -7.03 -26.06 43.65
C GLN A 763 -6.71 -25.01 42.59
N LEU A 764 -5.53 -25.09 41.96
CA LEU A 764 -5.18 -24.24 40.82
C LEU A 764 -6.14 -24.49 39.65
N LYS A 765 -6.45 -25.75 39.34
CA LYS A 765 -7.44 -26.13 38.33
C LYS A 765 -8.82 -25.52 38.64
N SER A 766 -9.31 -25.69 39.88
CA SER A 766 -10.60 -25.13 40.30
C SER A 766 -10.66 -23.61 40.16
N LEU A 767 -9.59 -22.87 40.47
CA LEU A 767 -9.57 -21.42 40.25
C LEU A 767 -9.64 -21.03 38.77
N ILE A 768 -8.99 -21.81 37.89
CA ILE A 768 -9.04 -21.60 36.43
C ILE A 768 -10.43 -21.90 35.89
N GLU A 769 -11.06 -22.98 36.36
CA GLU A 769 -12.43 -23.35 36.01
C GLU A 769 -13.46 -22.32 36.50
N ASP A 770 -13.35 -21.85 37.74
CA ASP A 770 -14.19 -20.76 38.27
C ASP A 770 -14.03 -19.47 37.44
N ALA A 771 -12.81 -19.15 37.02
CA ALA A 771 -12.53 -18.00 36.16
C ALA A 771 -13.10 -18.19 34.75
N LEU A 772 -13.04 -19.41 34.21
CA LEU A 772 -13.62 -19.79 32.92
C LEU A 772 -15.14 -19.62 32.94
N GLU A 773 -15.81 -20.11 33.98
CA GLU A 773 -17.25 -19.95 34.16
C GLU A 773 -17.64 -18.47 34.20
N ASP A 774 -16.94 -17.63 34.97
CA ASP A 774 -17.23 -16.18 35.05
C ASP A 774 -17.03 -15.45 33.71
N VAL A 775 -16.03 -15.81 32.92
CA VAL A 775 -15.81 -15.23 31.58
C VAL A 775 -16.90 -15.69 30.60
N LEU A 776 -17.22 -16.99 30.59
CA LEU A 776 -18.21 -17.56 29.67
C LEU A 776 -19.62 -17.07 29.97
N CYS A 777 -19.99 -16.93 31.25
CA CYS A 777 -21.27 -16.34 31.64
C CYS A 777 -21.43 -14.89 31.13
N LYS A 778 -20.33 -14.14 31.00
CA LYS A 778 -20.34 -12.78 30.46
C LYS A 778 -20.34 -12.75 28.93
N ARG A 779 -19.52 -13.58 28.28
CA ARG A 779 -19.31 -13.56 26.82
C ARG A 779 -20.36 -14.38 26.05
N MET A 780 -20.89 -15.46 26.64
CA MET A 780 -21.85 -16.39 26.02
C MET A 780 -23.02 -16.76 26.96
N PRO A 781 -23.79 -15.78 27.48
CA PRO A 781 -24.83 -16.01 28.49
C PRO A 781 -25.90 -17.00 28.02
N PHE A 782 -26.32 -16.94 26.76
CA PHE A 782 -27.34 -17.83 26.21
C PHE A 782 -26.89 -19.30 26.21
N LEU A 783 -25.65 -19.57 25.82
CA LEU A 783 -25.09 -20.92 25.81
C LEU A 783 -24.98 -21.46 27.24
N MET A 784 -24.46 -20.65 28.17
CA MET A 784 -24.31 -21.04 29.56
C MET A 784 -25.66 -21.39 30.22
N VAL A 785 -26.68 -20.54 30.06
CA VAL A 785 -28.02 -20.81 30.60
C VAL A 785 -28.62 -22.09 30.01
N THR A 786 -28.43 -22.34 28.71
CA THR A 786 -28.92 -23.59 28.10
C THR A 786 -28.22 -24.82 28.64
N LEU A 787 -26.90 -24.75 28.86
CA LEU A 787 -26.10 -25.85 29.38
C LEU A 787 -26.37 -26.11 30.86
N GLU A 788 -26.55 -25.06 31.66
CA GLU A 788 -26.99 -25.16 33.06
C GLU A 788 -28.36 -25.81 33.15
N HIS A 789 -29.30 -25.39 32.30
CA HIS A 789 -30.64 -25.99 32.27
C HIS A 789 -30.57 -27.46 31.88
N PHE A 790 -29.84 -27.78 30.80
CA PHE A 790 -29.60 -29.15 30.36
C PHE A 790 -28.98 -30.01 31.47
N TYR A 791 -27.97 -29.50 32.18
CA TYR A 791 -27.33 -30.22 33.26
C TYR A 791 -28.24 -30.41 34.48
N SER A 792 -29.02 -29.39 34.84
CA SER A 792 -29.96 -29.46 35.95
C SER A 792 -31.03 -30.54 35.70
N GLN A 793 -31.55 -30.61 34.47
CA GLN A 793 -32.49 -31.65 34.07
C GLN A 793 -31.80 -33.01 34.09
N TYR A 794 -30.60 -33.13 33.51
CA TYR A 794 -29.85 -34.38 33.47
C TYR A 794 -29.57 -34.95 34.87
N LYS A 795 -29.19 -34.10 35.83
CA LYS A 795 -29.01 -34.49 37.25
C LYS A 795 -30.27 -35.08 37.87
N THR A 796 -31.45 -34.58 37.47
CA THR A 796 -32.74 -35.03 38.01
C THR A 796 -33.31 -36.26 37.29
N THR A 797 -32.92 -36.48 36.03
CA THR A 797 -33.42 -37.56 35.20
C THR A 797 -32.48 -38.77 35.23
N THR A 798 -32.96 -39.93 35.69
CA THR A 798 -32.26 -41.23 35.63
C THR A 798 -32.22 -41.80 34.20
N PHE A 799 -31.91 -40.98 33.20
CA PHE A 799 -31.87 -41.41 31.80
C PHE A 799 -30.44 -41.87 31.45
N SER A 800 -30.32 -43.21 31.36
CA SER A 800 -29.15 -44.02 30.99
C SER A 800 -28.20 -44.37 32.16
N ASN A 801 -28.09 -45.68 32.44
CA ASN A 801 -27.08 -46.29 33.31
C ASN A 801 -25.73 -46.47 32.61
N ASP A 802 -25.53 -45.81 31.46
CA ASP A 802 -24.34 -46.02 30.64
C ASP A 802 -23.24 -45.02 31.03
N PRO A 803 -22.18 -45.45 31.75
CA PRO A 803 -21.17 -44.56 32.31
C PRO A 803 -20.43 -43.73 31.25
N GLN A 804 -20.41 -44.18 29.99
CA GLN A 804 -19.79 -43.44 28.89
C GLN A 804 -20.57 -42.17 28.50
N HIS A 805 -21.90 -42.22 28.53
CA HIS A 805 -22.76 -41.07 28.25
C HIS A 805 -22.64 -40.00 29.35
N HIS A 806 -22.56 -40.44 30.61
CA HIS A 806 -22.29 -39.55 31.76
C HIS A 806 -20.93 -38.86 31.63
N LEU A 807 -19.89 -39.55 31.17
CA LEU A 807 -18.55 -39.00 30.95
C LEU A 807 -18.55 -37.91 29.86
N LEU A 808 -19.24 -38.13 28.74
CA LEU A 808 -19.33 -37.15 27.65
C LEU A 808 -20.07 -35.87 28.07
N ILE A 809 -21.18 -36.03 28.79
CA ILE A 809 -21.95 -34.89 29.32
C ILE A 809 -21.13 -34.13 30.36
N ASN A 810 -20.44 -34.85 31.26
CA ASN A 810 -19.54 -34.22 32.22
C ASN A 810 -18.34 -33.52 31.55
N GLU A 811 -17.81 -34.03 30.43
CA GLU A 811 -16.76 -33.35 29.65
C GLU A 811 -17.26 -32.08 28.97
N MET A 812 -18.46 -32.11 28.38
CA MET A 812 -19.09 -30.90 27.82
C MET A 812 -19.27 -29.84 28.90
N ILE A 813 -19.71 -30.24 30.09
CA ILE A 813 -19.99 -29.34 31.20
C ILE A 813 -18.70 -28.83 31.83
N SER A 814 -17.69 -29.68 32.05
CA SER A 814 -16.39 -29.23 32.57
C SER A 814 -15.69 -28.27 31.62
N SER A 815 -15.90 -28.39 30.30
CA SER A 815 -15.37 -27.44 29.31
C SER A 815 -15.94 -26.01 29.44
N THR A 816 -17.02 -25.83 30.21
CA THR A 816 -17.59 -24.52 30.55
C THR A 816 -17.10 -23.95 31.88
N GLY A 817 -16.22 -24.67 32.60
CA GLY A 817 -15.74 -24.27 33.92
C GLY A 817 -16.64 -24.68 35.08
N THR A 818 -17.83 -25.22 34.81
CA THR A 818 -18.76 -25.63 35.88
C THR A 818 -18.29 -26.91 36.57
N SER A 819 -18.36 -26.92 37.91
CA SER A 819 -17.92 -28.07 38.72
C SER A 819 -18.80 -29.30 38.51
N THR A 820 -18.19 -30.42 38.11
CA THR A 820 -18.86 -31.71 37.97
C THR A 820 -18.57 -32.63 39.16
N ILE A 821 -19.47 -33.60 39.42
CA ILE A 821 -19.33 -34.56 40.53
C ILE A 821 -18.14 -35.51 40.28
N ILE A 822 -17.92 -35.87 39.01
CA ILE A 822 -16.80 -36.69 38.56
C ILE A 822 -16.06 -35.90 37.50
N ASP A 823 -14.79 -35.62 37.75
CA ASP A 823 -13.90 -35.00 36.78
C ASP A 823 -13.60 -36.00 35.65
N SER A 824 -14.29 -35.82 34.52
CA SER A 824 -14.15 -36.65 33.33
C SER A 824 -12.74 -36.63 32.77
N THR A 825 -12.07 -35.48 32.80
CA THR A 825 -10.70 -35.32 32.31
C THR A 825 -9.67 -36.05 33.18
N LEU A 826 -9.84 -36.03 34.51
CA LEU A 826 -9.02 -36.84 35.42
C LEU A 826 -9.26 -38.35 35.22
N CYS A 827 -10.52 -38.76 35.05
CA CYS A 827 -10.86 -40.15 34.77
C CYS A 827 -10.21 -40.64 33.46
N GLN A 828 -10.31 -39.87 32.38
CA GLN A 828 -9.67 -40.17 31.10
C GLN A 828 -8.15 -40.25 31.24
N ALA A 829 -7.52 -39.31 31.96
CA ALA A 829 -6.07 -39.32 32.20
C ALA A 829 -5.61 -40.57 32.98
N LEU A 830 -6.36 -41.01 33.99
CA LEU A 830 -6.10 -42.24 34.74
C LEU A 830 -6.34 -43.52 33.90
N ILE A 831 -7.37 -43.53 33.05
CA ILE A 831 -7.66 -44.67 32.14
C ILE A 831 -6.56 -44.83 31.10
N ASN A 832 -6.17 -43.74 30.43
CA ASN A 832 -5.09 -43.74 29.44
C ASN A 832 -3.79 -44.28 30.03
N GLN A 833 -3.54 -43.94 31.29
CA GLN A 833 -2.36 -44.38 31.99
C GLN A 833 -2.45 -45.84 32.51
N LYS A 834 -3.64 -46.32 32.90
CA LYS A 834 -3.87 -47.76 33.15
C LYS A 834 -3.60 -48.59 31.89
N ASN A 835 -4.00 -48.07 30.73
CA ASN A 835 -3.75 -48.73 29.44
C ASN A 835 -2.26 -48.71 29.07
N SER A 836 -1.53 -47.61 29.33
CA SER A 836 -0.07 -47.56 29.09
C SER A 836 0.72 -48.50 30.01
N MET A 837 0.23 -48.75 31.22
CA MET A 837 0.84 -49.66 32.20
C MET A 837 0.48 -51.14 31.99
N ASN A 838 -0.53 -51.44 31.15
CA ASN A 838 -0.88 -52.82 30.77
C ASN A 838 -0.19 -53.26 29.47
N ASN A 839 0.36 -52.31 28.71
CA ASN A 839 1.12 -52.56 27.48
C ASN A 839 2.65 -52.63 27.71
N ASN A 840 3.11 -52.32 28.93
CA ASN A 840 4.45 -52.57 29.45
C ASN A 840 4.36 -53.62 30.56
#